data_AF-E9S9J4-F1
#
_entry.id   AF-E9S9J4-F1
#
_cell.length_a   1.000
_cell.length_b   1.000
_cell.length_c   1.000
_cell.angle_alpha   90.00
_cell.angle_beta   90.00
_cell.angle_gamma   90.00
#
_symmetry.space_group_name_H-M   'P 1'
#
loop_
_entity.id
_entity.type
_entity.pdbx_description
1 polymer ?
#
loop_
_entity_poly.entity_id
_entity_poly.type
_entity_poly.pdbx_seq_one_letter_code
_entity_poly.pdbx_strand_id
1 'polypeptide(L)'
;TDDTFAWAHKNDKLNILFTNIPDNNGFVGLGNENVPFEGSIVLVATNLSLPRALFNNVSTDVKVIDANNQPITLKMAKNSSASSPLFADHVHGGTNTADWKINVVSTNTNDFAGVIGQLEENASVELEFKNESSASVANTASGDNEIKDVGELCGIMKNGSSLTVNDTSVSRPDVSSVSGNAGSLVGTMEGNASLKLTSYPAFDNSVTSENGFAGGLVGVSGTSASITGLASPLAVSGTITGKTGAGGLYGQYTNSAAEFDLKDHNITASVSADNCGGVFGVLINNKGDTAASLTIKNTGSAGNVDVSTANTATTGYFGGIIGKYVTDDLKNSLILDGLTISAASNAPFDHFGGAIGVVDDAAYIKADGLTITASGTAKKDTIAYFGGLIGKTSDEKGVFADIGSFKLTASDGFNGGGAVGYFKNGVLRLSGITDMSGAKSNKGGQLIGENDNVLVYALGTGIDGTAYENGWTFRRSNGSLADDIGTWGEVVRISDIEDTTNGILTLDTTEHTVTVKPARTSMGTKADFAVTALNIQLNNGADYDCLKFTAGDNNKRDTLLDSTLTVTNDISLEGTGISGFMRDGSVSVGNFTGTLNGGDKTVTLAVGEKYGKTSDGTDITTSSVGEGLGQIYAHPYNGLFAVIGNGADGEGKVDSIRIAGSMNVRNTIDGMNIGGIAAVSQGSTSLRNITAQQTVNYGEPDPVNGSESNGKNIGGVIGIANAPDNGTIAVTGTNNISTTFNISNNFKSWDTLGA
;
A
#
# COMPACT_ATOMS: atom_id res chain seq x y z
N THR A 1 39.82 7.16 -28.71
CA THR A 1 41.23 7.62 -28.65
C THR A 1 42.11 6.40 -28.78
N ASP A 2 43.11 6.43 -29.66
CA ASP A 2 44.13 5.36 -29.75
C ASP A 2 44.82 5.21 -28.38
N ASP A 3 44.97 3.99 -27.88
CA ASP A 3 45.66 3.68 -26.61
C ASP A 3 47.05 4.31 -26.57
N THR A 4 47.73 4.38 -27.72
CA THR A 4 49.06 4.98 -27.85
C THR A 4 49.04 6.47 -27.53
N PHE A 5 47.99 7.19 -27.97
CA PHE A 5 47.81 8.61 -27.68
C PHE A 5 47.47 8.84 -26.20
N ALA A 6 46.54 8.04 -25.65
CA ALA A 6 46.15 8.16 -24.25
C ALA A 6 47.34 7.89 -23.30
N TRP A 7 48.15 6.86 -23.59
CA TRP A 7 49.40 6.57 -22.87
C TRP A 7 50.40 7.72 -22.93
N ALA A 8 50.62 8.28 -24.12
CA ALA A 8 51.59 9.35 -24.31
C ALA A 8 51.24 10.62 -23.52
N HIS A 9 49.94 10.88 -23.33
CA HIS A 9 49.43 12.12 -22.74
C HIS A 9 48.83 11.95 -21.34
N LYS A 10 48.93 10.76 -20.74
CA LYS A 10 48.32 10.43 -19.44
C LYS A 10 48.61 11.46 -18.34
N ASN A 11 49.87 11.89 -18.24
CA ASN A 11 50.40 12.72 -17.16
C ASN A 11 50.73 14.15 -17.61
N ASP A 12 50.24 14.57 -18.76
CA ASP A 12 50.65 15.83 -19.36
C ASP A 12 50.12 17.05 -18.59
N LYS A 13 50.90 18.13 -18.63
CA LYS A 13 50.44 19.46 -18.23
C LYS A 13 49.96 20.21 -19.47
N LEU A 14 48.64 20.22 -19.68
CA LEU A 14 48.00 20.80 -20.86
C LEU A 14 47.57 22.24 -20.60
N ASN A 15 48.03 23.18 -21.43
CA ASN A 15 47.55 24.56 -21.42
C ASN A 15 46.36 24.70 -22.37
N ILE A 16 45.15 24.94 -21.85
CA ILE A 16 43.97 25.19 -22.67
C ILE A 16 43.92 26.69 -23.02
N LEU A 17 44.20 26.97 -24.29
CA LEU A 17 44.23 28.33 -24.87
C LEU A 17 43.00 28.68 -25.70
N PHE A 18 42.07 27.75 -25.85
CA PHE A 18 40.85 27.93 -26.66
C PHE A 18 39.63 28.14 -25.76
N THR A 19 38.62 28.83 -26.29
CA THR A 19 37.34 29.11 -25.62
C THR A 19 36.17 28.37 -26.24
N ASN A 20 36.26 27.97 -27.51
CA ASN A 20 35.19 27.31 -28.24
C ASN A 20 35.77 26.34 -29.27
N ILE A 21 35.34 25.07 -29.23
CA ILE A 21 35.65 24.09 -30.28
C ILE A 21 34.37 23.77 -31.06
N PRO A 22 34.25 24.15 -32.34
CA PRO A 22 33.12 23.78 -33.19
C PRO A 22 32.86 22.26 -33.25
N ASP A 23 31.59 21.87 -33.31
CA ASP A 23 31.11 20.47 -33.37
C ASP A 23 31.71 19.66 -34.53
N ASN A 24 32.02 20.30 -35.65
CA ASN A 24 32.57 19.69 -36.85
C ASN A 24 34.09 19.47 -36.84
N ASN A 25 34.80 19.75 -35.74
CA ASN A 25 36.27 19.66 -35.68
C ASN A 25 36.81 18.30 -35.20
N GLY A 26 35.96 17.29 -34.98
CA GLY A 26 36.42 15.96 -34.59
C GLY A 26 37.10 15.92 -33.21
N PHE A 27 36.73 16.82 -32.31
CA PHE A 27 37.22 16.81 -30.94
C PHE A 27 36.86 15.49 -30.25
N VAL A 28 37.85 14.89 -29.61
CA VAL A 28 37.69 13.68 -28.80
C VAL A 28 38.14 14.04 -27.39
N GLY A 29 37.36 13.67 -26.38
CA GLY A 29 37.72 13.91 -25.00
C GLY A 29 39.02 13.21 -24.61
N LEU A 30 39.67 13.76 -23.59
CA LEU A 30 40.96 13.26 -23.11
C LEU A 30 40.82 11.93 -22.37
N GLY A 31 41.88 11.11 -22.44
CA GLY A 31 41.94 9.77 -21.83
C GLY A 31 41.13 8.71 -22.57
N ASN A 32 41.26 7.48 -22.12
CA ASN A 32 40.40 6.35 -22.48
C ASN A 32 40.27 5.37 -21.30
N GLU A 33 39.46 4.32 -21.44
CA GLU A 33 39.16 3.36 -20.38
C GLU A 33 40.42 2.70 -19.78
N ASN A 34 41.40 2.37 -20.62
CA ASN A 34 42.66 1.76 -20.19
C ASN A 34 43.63 2.76 -19.56
N VAL A 35 43.52 4.03 -19.95
CA VAL A 35 44.43 5.11 -19.56
C VAL A 35 43.64 6.39 -19.27
N PRO A 36 43.00 6.48 -18.09
CA PRO A 36 42.39 7.72 -17.63
C PRO A 36 43.43 8.84 -17.55
N PHE A 37 43.04 10.06 -17.87
CA PHE A 37 43.94 11.21 -17.76
C PHE A 37 44.19 11.55 -16.28
N GLU A 38 45.47 11.65 -15.88
CA GLU A 38 45.95 11.91 -14.50
C GLU A 38 46.81 13.19 -14.41
N GLY A 39 46.96 13.90 -15.53
CA GLY A 39 47.81 15.07 -15.64
C GLY A 39 47.24 16.34 -15.00
N SER A 40 47.61 17.48 -15.56
CA SER A 40 47.12 18.79 -15.10
C SER A 40 46.61 19.62 -16.27
N ILE A 41 45.46 20.25 -16.10
CA ILE A 41 44.94 21.22 -17.05
C ILE A 41 45.15 22.62 -16.47
N VAL A 42 45.87 23.45 -17.21
CA VAL A 42 46.04 24.87 -16.94
C VAL A 42 45.08 25.66 -17.84
N LEU A 43 44.11 26.32 -17.23
CA LEU A 43 43.15 27.14 -17.96
C LEU A 43 43.67 28.58 -18.07
N VAL A 44 43.84 29.04 -19.31
CA VAL A 44 44.19 30.44 -19.62
C VAL A 44 42.95 31.21 -20.12
N ALA A 45 41.99 30.50 -20.71
CA ALA A 45 40.69 30.99 -21.12
C ALA A 45 39.67 30.96 -19.97
N THR A 46 38.72 31.91 -19.96
CA THR A 46 37.73 32.03 -18.87
C THR A 46 36.51 31.14 -19.03
N ASN A 47 36.10 30.78 -20.26
CA ASN A 47 34.94 29.95 -20.57
C ASN A 47 35.29 28.90 -21.64
N LEU A 48 34.81 27.66 -21.45
CA LEU A 48 35.05 26.53 -22.34
C LEU A 48 33.73 26.02 -22.93
N SER A 49 33.58 26.17 -24.24
CA SER A 49 32.41 25.73 -25.00
C SER A 49 32.77 24.54 -25.89
N LEU A 50 32.25 23.35 -25.57
CA LEU A 50 32.64 22.08 -26.20
C LEU A 50 31.43 21.33 -26.80
N PRO A 51 31.65 20.49 -27.83
CA PRO A 51 30.59 19.67 -28.39
C PRO A 51 30.32 18.38 -27.59
N ARG A 52 31.24 18.01 -26.70
CA ARG A 52 31.18 16.83 -25.82
C ARG A 52 32.03 17.03 -24.57
N ALA A 53 32.02 16.06 -23.67
CA ALA A 53 32.82 16.05 -22.45
C ALA A 53 34.30 16.39 -22.72
N LEU A 54 34.90 17.18 -21.83
CA LEU A 54 36.33 17.50 -21.88
C LEU A 54 37.19 16.22 -21.77
N PHE A 55 36.76 15.30 -20.91
CA PHE A 55 37.38 13.99 -20.72
C PHE A 55 36.46 12.88 -21.19
N ASN A 56 36.98 11.96 -21.98
CA ASN A 56 36.33 10.67 -22.13
C ASN A 56 36.54 9.84 -20.85
N ASN A 57 37.78 9.82 -20.32
CA ASN A 57 38.10 9.12 -19.08
C ASN A 57 39.12 9.93 -18.28
N VAL A 58 38.84 10.20 -17.01
CA VAL A 58 39.71 10.99 -16.12
C VAL A 58 39.88 10.31 -14.78
N SER A 59 41.04 10.45 -14.16
CA SER A 59 41.28 10.00 -12.79
C SER A 59 40.95 11.12 -11.80
N THR A 60 40.58 10.75 -10.57
CA THR A 60 40.44 11.72 -9.47
C THR A 60 41.78 12.42 -9.10
N ASP A 61 42.91 11.94 -9.62
CA ASP A 61 44.22 12.59 -9.45
C ASP A 61 44.45 13.80 -10.38
N VAL A 62 43.55 14.06 -11.33
CA VAL A 62 43.66 15.20 -12.26
C VAL A 62 43.62 16.54 -11.51
N LYS A 63 44.47 17.48 -11.95
CA LYS A 63 44.50 18.85 -11.39
C LYS A 63 43.96 19.87 -12.39
N VAL A 64 42.92 20.59 -12.01
CA VAL A 64 42.38 21.73 -12.76
C VAL A 64 42.86 23.01 -12.07
N ILE A 65 43.80 23.71 -12.70
CA ILE A 65 44.56 24.78 -12.07
C ILE A 65 44.67 26.03 -12.96
N ASP A 66 44.94 27.17 -12.33
CA ASP A 66 45.35 28.40 -12.99
C ASP A 66 46.85 28.40 -13.35
N ALA A 67 47.32 29.48 -13.98
CA ALA A 67 48.73 29.65 -14.31
C ALA A 67 49.67 29.69 -13.07
N ASN A 68 49.13 29.95 -11.88
CA ASN A 68 49.84 29.97 -10.60
C ASN A 68 49.71 28.64 -9.82
N ASN A 69 49.20 27.59 -10.48
CA ASN A 69 49.04 26.26 -9.91
C ASN A 69 48.04 26.20 -8.72
N GLN A 70 47.08 27.13 -8.69
CA GLN A 70 45.97 27.16 -7.72
C GLN A 70 44.70 26.54 -8.34
N PRO A 71 43.84 25.88 -7.56
CA PRO A 71 42.54 25.41 -8.05
C PRO A 71 41.73 26.55 -8.67
N ILE A 72 41.10 26.28 -9.82
CA ILE A 72 40.31 27.29 -10.55
C ILE A 72 38.93 26.75 -10.89
N THR A 73 37.92 27.64 -10.91
CA THR A 73 36.59 27.33 -11.42
C THR A 73 36.61 27.19 -12.94
N LEU A 74 36.32 25.99 -13.43
CA LEU A 74 36.13 25.71 -14.85
C LEU A 74 34.71 26.12 -15.27
N LYS A 75 34.61 27.12 -16.14
CA LYS A 75 33.33 27.56 -16.70
C LYS A 75 33.04 26.81 -18.00
N MET A 76 31.95 26.06 -18.06
CA MET A 76 31.65 25.14 -19.16
C MET A 76 30.31 25.43 -19.83
N ALA A 77 30.23 25.19 -21.13
CA ALA A 77 29.01 25.28 -21.92
C ALA A 77 29.04 24.27 -23.06
N LYS A 78 27.87 23.92 -23.62
CA LYS A 78 27.77 22.92 -24.68
C LYS A 78 27.32 23.49 -26.03
N ASN A 79 28.12 23.31 -27.08
CA ASN A 79 27.84 23.88 -28.41
C ASN A 79 27.36 22.87 -29.46
N SER A 80 26.97 21.67 -29.04
CA SER A 80 26.44 20.61 -29.89
C SER A 80 25.15 20.04 -29.31
N SER A 81 24.32 19.44 -30.16
CA SER A 81 23.10 18.72 -29.77
C SER A 81 23.36 17.26 -29.41
N ALA A 82 24.59 16.75 -29.59
CA ALA A 82 24.93 15.36 -29.26
C ALA A 82 24.80 15.12 -27.75
N SER A 83 24.15 14.04 -27.30
CA SER A 83 24.07 13.76 -25.86
C SER A 83 25.46 13.41 -25.29
N SER A 84 25.88 14.15 -24.27
CA SER A 84 27.19 14.00 -23.62
C SER A 84 27.24 14.88 -22.36
N PRO A 85 27.91 14.43 -21.29
CA PRO A 85 28.24 15.23 -20.13
C PRO A 85 29.13 16.44 -20.47
N LEU A 86 29.24 17.39 -19.54
CA LEU A 86 30.12 18.56 -19.71
C LEU A 86 31.58 18.24 -19.38
N PHE A 87 31.82 17.61 -18.23
CA PHE A 87 33.17 17.46 -17.70
C PHE A 87 33.81 16.15 -18.12
N ALA A 88 33.20 15.01 -17.77
CA ALA A 88 33.76 13.69 -18.04
C ALA A 88 32.69 12.66 -18.37
N ASP A 89 32.95 11.78 -19.34
CA ASP A 89 32.12 10.58 -19.54
C ASP A 89 32.34 9.59 -18.38
N HIS A 90 33.60 9.30 -18.03
CA HIS A 90 33.96 8.39 -16.93
C HIS A 90 35.01 9.00 -15.99
N VAL A 91 34.81 8.85 -14.68
CA VAL A 91 35.75 9.25 -13.62
C VAL A 91 36.22 8.02 -12.86
N HIS A 92 37.51 7.75 -12.91
CA HIS A 92 38.16 6.61 -12.28
C HIS A 92 38.79 6.99 -10.94
N GLY A 93 38.75 6.09 -9.97
CA GLY A 93 39.41 6.27 -8.68
C GLY A 93 40.94 6.30 -8.81
N GLY A 94 41.55 7.41 -8.38
CA GLY A 94 42.99 7.58 -8.24
C GLY A 94 43.45 7.41 -6.79
N THR A 95 44.60 8.00 -6.47
CA THR A 95 45.16 8.02 -5.11
C THR A 95 44.52 9.06 -4.19
N ASN A 96 43.91 10.10 -4.76
CA ASN A 96 43.33 11.23 -4.02
C ASN A 96 41.84 11.40 -4.32
N THR A 97 41.14 12.06 -3.41
CA THR A 97 39.83 12.67 -3.69
C THR A 97 40.03 13.88 -4.60
N ALA A 98 39.26 13.96 -5.68
CA ALA A 98 39.26 15.13 -6.56
C ALA A 98 38.59 16.32 -5.87
N ASP A 99 39.14 17.53 -6.03
CA ASP A 99 38.51 18.80 -5.64
C ASP A 99 38.29 19.63 -6.90
N TRP A 100 37.06 19.64 -7.41
CA TRP A 100 36.69 20.28 -8.66
C TRP A 100 35.70 21.41 -8.44
N LYS A 101 35.89 22.49 -9.21
CA LYS A 101 35.04 23.67 -9.20
C LYS A 101 34.47 23.90 -10.59
N ILE A 102 33.18 23.70 -10.77
CA ILE A 102 32.54 23.72 -12.10
C ILE A 102 31.37 24.72 -12.10
N ASN A 103 31.37 25.61 -13.09
CA ASN A 103 30.27 26.54 -13.34
C ASN A 103 29.71 26.34 -14.77
N VAL A 104 28.44 25.99 -14.89
CA VAL A 104 27.77 25.88 -16.20
C VAL A 104 27.25 27.25 -16.61
N VAL A 105 27.74 27.80 -17.72
CA VAL A 105 27.43 29.18 -18.14
C VAL A 105 26.36 29.24 -19.23
N SER A 106 25.53 30.30 -19.21
CA SER A 106 24.38 30.54 -20.09
C SER A 106 24.69 30.89 -21.55
N THR A 107 25.93 30.71 -22.01
CA THR A 107 26.33 31.17 -23.34
C THR A 107 25.71 30.38 -24.51
N ASN A 108 25.05 29.24 -24.23
CA ASN A 108 24.30 28.42 -25.18
C ASN A 108 23.10 27.73 -24.50
N THR A 109 22.11 27.34 -25.31
CA THR A 109 20.86 26.68 -24.87
C THR A 109 20.82 25.19 -25.21
N ASN A 110 21.96 24.58 -25.54
CA ASN A 110 21.98 23.15 -25.90
C ASN A 110 22.02 22.30 -24.63
N ASP A 111 21.24 21.23 -24.65
CA ASP A 111 21.12 20.33 -23.51
C ASP A 111 22.36 19.45 -23.33
N PHE A 112 22.65 19.13 -22.07
CA PHE A 112 23.79 18.29 -21.67
C PHE A 112 23.34 17.11 -20.81
N ALA A 113 24.12 16.03 -20.80
CA ALA A 113 23.76 14.80 -20.07
C ALA A 113 24.39 14.73 -18.68
N GLY A 114 24.37 15.86 -17.95
CA GLY A 114 24.98 16.01 -16.63
C GLY A 114 26.40 16.57 -16.65
N VAL A 115 26.96 16.84 -15.47
CA VAL A 115 28.36 17.25 -15.33
C VAL A 115 29.29 16.05 -15.52
N ILE A 116 28.97 14.94 -14.85
CA ILE A 116 29.70 13.67 -14.91
C ILE A 116 28.78 12.60 -15.49
N GLY A 117 29.25 11.81 -16.46
CA GLY A 117 28.52 10.64 -16.95
C GLY A 117 28.48 9.54 -15.90
N GLN A 118 29.64 9.02 -15.52
CA GLN A 118 29.78 7.93 -14.57
C GLN A 118 30.95 8.17 -13.61
N LEU A 119 30.69 8.02 -12.30
CA LEU A 119 31.73 7.76 -11.31
C LEU A 119 31.94 6.25 -11.25
N GLU A 120 33.14 5.81 -11.62
CA GLU A 120 33.54 4.41 -11.52
C GLU A 120 33.73 3.97 -10.07
N GLU A 121 33.91 2.67 -9.87
CA GLU A 121 34.06 2.09 -8.54
C GLU A 121 35.13 2.81 -7.70
N ASN A 122 34.77 3.15 -6.46
CA ASN A 122 35.64 3.83 -5.49
C ASN A 122 36.16 5.21 -5.91
N ALA A 123 35.62 5.84 -6.96
CA ALA A 123 35.95 7.22 -7.31
C ALA A 123 35.39 8.19 -6.25
N SER A 124 36.22 9.13 -5.77
CA SER A 124 35.85 10.12 -4.76
C SER A 124 36.03 11.54 -5.28
N VAL A 125 34.95 12.32 -5.24
CA VAL A 125 34.91 13.70 -5.77
C VAL A 125 34.25 14.65 -4.76
N GLU A 126 34.92 15.77 -4.50
CA GLU A 126 34.37 16.98 -3.91
C GLU A 126 34.12 17.99 -5.04
N LEU A 127 32.87 18.47 -5.15
CA LEU A 127 32.40 19.30 -6.25
C LEU A 127 31.79 20.60 -5.71
N GLU A 128 32.45 21.72 -6.01
CA GLU A 128 31.84 23.05 -5.91
C GLU A 128 31.11 23.34 -7.22
N PHE A 129 29.78 23.36 -7.17
CA PHE A 129 28.93 23.43 -8.35
C PHE A 129 28.12 24.73 -8.39
N LYS A 130 27.97 25.25 -9.61
CA LYS A 130 27.04 26.32 -9.93
C LYS A 130 26.51 26.12 -11.35
N ASN A 131 25.19 26.20 -11.52
CA ASN A 131 24.55 26.27 -12.82
C ASN A 131 23.94 27.66 -13.01
N GLU A 132 24.40 28.35 -14.04
CA GLU A 132 23.88 29.64 -14.50
C GLU A 132 23.17 29.51 -15.86
N SER A 133 23.05 28.31 -16.41
CA SER A 133 22.41 28.02 -17.69
C SER A 133 20.91 27.75 -17.53
N SER A 134 20.17 28.02 -18.61
CA SER A 134 18.76 27.64 -18.76
C SER A 134 18.57 26.39 -19.62
N ALA A 135 19.65 25.75 -20.07
CA ALA A 135 19.60 24.51 -20.84
C ALA A 135 19.08 23.35 -19.97
N SER A 136 18.36 22.42 -20.58
CA SER A 136 17.90 21.22 -19.88
C SER A 136 19.05 20.23 -19.72
N VAL A 137 18.91 19.34 -18.74
CA VAL A 137 19.79 18.19 -18.56
C VAL A 137 19.12 16.99 -19.22
N ALA A 138 19.50 16.68 -20.45
CA ALA A 138 18.78 15.71 -21.26
C ALA A 138 19.70 14.64 -21.87
N ASN A 139 19.20 13.41 -21.84
CA ASN A 139 19.80 12.30 -22.54
C ASN A 139 18.84 11.70 -23.57
N THR A 140 19.18 11.90 -24.84
CA THR A 140 18.44 11.39 -26.01
C THR A 140 19.05 10.11 -26.57
N ALA A 141 20.12 9.59 -25.94
CA ALA A 141 20.73 8.31 -26.25
C ALA A 141 19.70 7.18 -26.16
N SER A 142 19.80 6.24 -27.08
CA SER A 142 19.03 4.99 -27.07
C SER A 142 19.89 3.75 -27.33
N GLY A 143 21.18 3.91 -27.65
CA GLY A 143 22.09 2.81 -27.92
C GLY A 143 22.57 2.12 -26.63
N ASP A 144 22.72 0.79 -26.66
CA ASP A 144 23.02 -0.02 -25.46
C ASP A 144 24.40 0.21 -24.83
N ASN A 145 25.32 0.83 -25.55
CA ASN A 145 26.68 1.11 -25.07
C ASN A 145 26.87 2.56 -24.56
N GLU A 146 25.79 3.33 -24.44
CA GLU A 146 25.82 4.73 -23.98
C GLU A 146 25.38 4.80 -22.51
N ILE A 147 25.96 5.74 -21.75
CA ILE A 147 25.42 6.08 -20.41
C ILE A 147 24.05 6.72 -20.66
N LYS A 148 22.97 6.00 -20.29
CA LYS A 148 21.57 6.42 -20.52
C LYS A 148 20.97 7.15 -19.31
N ASP A 149 21.49 6.86 -18.13
CA ASP A 149 21.03 7.45 -16.87
C ASP A 149 21.46 8.90 -16.78
N VAL A 150 20.60 9.73 -16.21
CA VAL A 150 20.80 11.18 -16.20
C VAL A 150 20.55 11.77 -14.83
N GLY A 151 21.46 12.66 -14.44
CA GLY A 151 21.29 13.58 -13.34
C GLY A 151 22.16 14.81 -13.59
N GLU A 152 21.80 15.95 -13.01
CA GLU A 152 22.55 17.19 -13.25
C GLU A 152 24.01 17.04 -12.82
N LEU A 153 24.25 16.36 -11.69
CA LEU A 153 25.59 16.15 -11.17
C LEU A 153 26.24 14.90 -11.76
N CYS A 154 25.51 13.79 -11.79
CA CYS A 154 26.03 12.52 -12.25
C CYS A 154 24.96 11.64 -12.92
N GLY A 155 25.30 10.95 -14.01
CA GLY A 155 24.45 9.90 -14.56
C GLY A 155 24.43 8.67 -13.65
N ILE A 156 25.60 8.07 -13.42
CA ILE A 156 25.76 6.81 -12.66
C ILE A 156 26.85 6.94 -11.60
N MET A 157 26.53 6.58 -10.36
CA MET A 157 27.49 6.40 -9.28
C MET A 157 27.68 4.91 -8.99
N LYS A 158 28.83 4.33 -9.37
CA LYS A 158 29.14 2.92 -9.12
C LYS A 158 29.42 2.63 -7.65
N ASN A 159 29.43 1.34 -7.29
CA ASN A 159 29.69 0.86 -5.95
C ASN A 159 30.98 1.48 -5.35
N GLY A 160 30.91 1.94 -4.12
CA GLY A 160 32.01 2.57 -3.38
C GLY A 160 32.34 4.00 -3.79
N SER A 161 31.73 4.55 -4.84
CA SER A 161 31.97 5.93 -5.25
C SER A 161 31.34 6.94 -4.28
N SER A 162 31.92 8.13 -4.19
CA SER A 162 31.40 9.20 -3.34
C SER A 162 31.45 10.55 -4.02
N LEU A 163 30.36 11.30 -3.89
CA LEU A 163 30.22 12.67 -4.40
C LEU A 163 29.78 13.59 -3.26
N THR A 164 30.65 14.53 -2.89
CA THR A 164 30.32 15.61 -1.95
C THR A 164 30.10 16.90 -2.73
N VAL A 165 28.96 17.55 -2.53
CA VAL A 165 28.50 18.65 -3.38
C VAL A 165 28.21 19.87 -2.54
N ASN A 166 28.79 20.99 -2.95
CA ASN A 166 28.42 22.32 -2.51
C ASN A 166 27.79 23.05 -3.70
N ASP A 167 26.46 23.02 -3.79
CA ASP A 167 25.71 23.59 -4.90
C ASP A 167 25.18 24.99 -4.55
N THR A 168 25.69 25.98 -5.29
CA THR A 168 25.34 27.40 -5.12
C THR A 168 24.42 27.93 -6.21
N SER A 169 23.81 27.02 -6.98
CA SER A 169 22.88 27.36 -8.06
C SER A 169 21.62 28.05 -7.54
N VAL A 170 21.04 28.91 -8.36
CA VAL A 170 19.82 29.68 -8.02
C VAL A 170 18.56 29.17 -8.71
N SER A 171 18.70 28.32 -9.72
CA SER A 171 17.62 27.68 -10.47
C SER A 171 18.04 26.29 -10.92
N ARG A 172 17.08 25.38 -11.12
CA ARG A 172 17.35 24.00 -11.53
C ARG A 172 16.81 23.74 -12.95
N PRO A 173 17.58 23.06 -13.82
CA PRO A 173 17.13 22.71 -15.16
C PRO A 173 16.15 21.53 -15.13
N ASP A 174 15.27 21.43 -16.12
CA ASP A 174 14.51 20.20 -16.33
C ASP A 174 15.45 19.05 -16.69
N VAL A 175 15.19 17.87 -16.13
CA VAL A 175 15.99 16.67 -16.34
C VAL A 175 15.19 15.62 -17.10
N SER A 176 15.77 15.03 -18.16
CA SER A 176 15.07 14.01 -18.96
C SER A 176 15.97 12.91 -19.51
N SER A 177 15.48 11.66 -19.49
CA SER A 177 16.10 10.53 -20.20
C SER A 177 15.06 9.78 -21.03
N VAL A 178 15.41 9.51 -22.29
CA VAL A 178 14.58 8.72 -23.20
C VAL A 178 14.65 7.23 -22.85
N SER A 179 15.79 6.70 -22.42
CA SER A 179 16.00 5.24 -22.32
C SER A 179 16.57 4.76 -20.99
N GLY A 180 17.00 5.65 -20.10
CA GLY A 180 17.55 5.34 -18.78
C GLY A 180 16.73 5.94 -17.64
N ASN A 181 17.29 5.88 -16.44
CA ASN A 181 16.71 6.46 -15.23
C ASN A 181 17.03 7.95 -15.13
N ALA A 182 16.15 8.71 -14.47
CA ALA A 182 16.32 10.15 -14.29
C ALA A 182 16.16 10.54 -12.83
N GLY A 183 17.12 11.29 -12.30
CA GLY A 183 17.00 12.00 -11.04
C GLY A 183 17.49 13.44 -11.19
N SER A 184 16.99 14.38 -10.39
CA SER A 184 17.49 15.76 -10.50
C SER A 184 19.00 15.84 -10.24
N LEU A 185 19.50 15.03 -9.31
CA LEU A 185 20.91 15.01 -8.92
C LEU A 185 21.66 13.88 -9.61
N VAL A 186 21.12 12.66 -9.48
CA VAL A 186 21.77 11.44 -9.92
C VAL A 186 20.77 10.52 -10.62
N GLY A 187 21.15 9.97 -11.77
CA GLY A 187 20.32 8.98 -12.45
C GLY A 187 20.24 7.67 -11.65
N THR A 188 21.39 7.05 -11.40
CA THR A 188 21.50 5.78 -10.66
C THR A 188 22.64 5.81 -9.63
N MET A 189 22.37 5.33 -8.42
CA MET A 189 23.37 5.05 -7.40
C MET A 189 23.43 3.54 -7.15
N GLU A 190 24.57 2.91 -7.37
CA GLU A 190 24.76 1.46 -7.20
C GLU A 190 25.45 1.12 -5.88
N GLY A 191 25.09 -0.03 -5.31
CA GLY A 191 25.70 -0.53 -4.08
C GLY A 191 25.76 0.53 -2.98
N ASN A 192 26.93 0.69 -2.36
CA ASN A 192 27.14 1.63 -1.26
C ASN A 192 27.61 3.03 -1.70
N ALA A 193 27.28 3.48 -2.91
CA ALA A 193 27.59 4.82 -3.37
C ALA A 193 27.04 5.91 -2.42
N SER A 194 27.78 6.99 -2.20
CA SER A 194 27.43 8.02 -1.22
C SER A 194 27.33 9.41 -1.84
N LEU A 195 26.16 10.04 -1.71
CA LEU A 195 25.95 11.44 -2.08
C LEU A 195 25.84 12.30 -0.81
N LYS A 196 26.66 13.33 -0.71
CA LYS A 196 26.61 14.29 0.40
C LYS A 196 26.37 15.70 -0.13
N LEU A 197 25.31 16.33 0.33
CA LEU A 197 24.93 17.69 -0.05
C LEU A 197 25.25 18.64 1.10
N THR A 198 26.33 19.42 1.01
CA THR A 198 26.68 20.42 2.04
C THR A 198 25.88 21.70 1.90
N SER A 199 25.49 22.03 0.68
CA SER A 199 24.47 23.02 0.36
C SER A 199 23.75 22.58 -0.90
N TYR A 200 22.43 22.72 -0.91
CA TYR A 200 21.59 22.46 -2.06
C TYR A 200 20.30 23.31 -1.95
N PRO A 201 19.90 24.04 -3.00
CA PRO A 201 18.66 24.81 -3.00
C PRO A 201 17.43 23.87 -3.05
N ALA A 202 16.22 24.44 -3.03
CA ALA A 202 14.99 23.68 -3.24
C ALA A 202 14.94 23.01 -4.63
N PHE A 203 14.22 21.89 -4.74
CA PHE A 203 13.88 21.22 -5.99
C PHE A 203 12.46 21.60 -6.43
N ASP A 204 12.31 22.22 -7.61
CA ASP A 204 11.03 22.65 -8.19
C ASP A 204 10.89 22.39 -9.70
N ASN A 205 11.88 21.71 -10.31
CA ASN A 205 11.97 21.42 -11.74
C ASN A 205 11.27 20.11 -12.15
N SER A 206 11.20 19.85 -13.46
CA SER A 206 10.65 18.60 -13.99
C SER A 206 11.72 17.52 -14.13
N VAL A 207 11.38 16.27 -13.77
CA VAL A 207 12.22 15.08 -14.00
C VAL A 207 11.42 14.07 -14.80
N THR A 208 11.92 13.65 -15.96
CA THR A 208 11.21 12.72 -16.84
C THR A 208 12.09 11.53 -17.24
N SER A 209 11.58 10.31 -17.09
CA SER A 209 12.14 9.10 -17.68
C SER A 209 11.07 8.42 -18.52
N GLU A 210 11.27 8.38 -19.84
CA GLU A 210 10.26 7.84 -20.77
C GLU A 210 10.11 6.31 -20.67
N ASN A 211 11.17 5.61 -20.23
CA ASN A 211 11.21 4.14 -20.20
C ASN A 211 11.72 3.55 -18.86
N GLY A 212 12.13 4.38 -17.90
CA GLY A 212 12.76 3.95 -16.65
C GLY A 212 12.06 4.50 -15.41
N PHE A 213 12.85 4.66 -14.35
CA PHE A 213 12.44 5.27 -13.09
C PHE A 213 12.79 6.75 -13.04
N ALA A 214 11.91 7.54 -12.42
CA ALA A 214 12.11 8.97 -12.21
C ALA A 214 12.00 9.31 -10.72
N GLY A 215 13.00 10.01 -10.17
CA GLY A 215 12.95 10.50 -8.80
C GLY A 215 13.27 11.98 -8.70
N GLY A 216 12.65 12.70 -7.76
CA GLY A 216 12.96 14.12 -7.58
C GLY A 216 14.42 14.37 -7.20
N LEU A 217 15.09 13.42 -6.53
CA LEU A 217 16.54 13.49 -6.26
C LEU A 217 17.30 12.44 -7.07
N VAL A 218 16.89 11.18 -6.98
CA VAL A 218 17.62 10.04 -7.55
C VAL A 218 16.66 9.13 -8.32
N GLY A 219 17.00 8.78 -9.56
CA GLY A 219 16.17 7.86 -10.35
C GLY A 219 16.10 6.48 -9.71
N VAL A 220 17.25 5.84 -9.49
CA VAL A 220 17.37 4.53 -8.85
C VAL A 220 18.45 4.55 -7.77
N SER A 221 18.10 4.06 -6.57
CA SER A 221 19.02 3.87 -5.46
C SER A 221 19.15 2.38 -5.12
N GLY A 222 20.36 1.86 -5.27
CA GLY A 222 20.76 0.51 -4.89
C GLY A 222 20.98 0.35 -3.38
N THR A 223 21.32 -0.87 -2.98
CA THR A 223 21.47 -1.26 -1.58
C THR A 223 22.63 -0.54 -0.89
N SER A 224 22.35 0.23 0.15
CA SER A 224 23.31 1.02 0.96
C SER A 224 23.72 2.36 0.37
N ALA A 225 23.10 2.77 -0.73
CA ALA A 225 23.25 4.12 -1.22
C ALA A 225 22.59 5.11 -0.23
N SER A 226 23.22 6.27 -0.04
CA SER A 226 22.74 7.26 0.93
C SER A 226 22.89 8.69 0.45
N ILE A 227 21.94 9.53 0.88
CA ILE A 227 21.99 10.99 0.74
C ILE A 227 22.14 11.58 2.14
N THR A 228 23.16 12.41 2.36
CA THR A 228 23.46 13.00 3.68
C THR A 228 23.85 14.47 3.58
N GLY A 229 24.00 15.14 4.74
CA GLY A 229 24.63 16.46 4.82
C GLY A 229 23.68 17.65 4.77
N LEU A 230 22.37 17.43 4.62
CA LEU A 230 21.36 18.49 4.61
C LEU A 230 21.37 19.27 5.93
N ALA A 231 21.62 20.58 5.84
CA ALA A 231 21.66 21.48 7.00
C ALA A 231 20.27 21.91 7.48
N SER A 232 19.25 21.74 6.64
CA SER A 232 17.84 22.05 6.88
C SER A 232 16.96 21.19 5.99
N PRO A 233 15.65 21.04 6.29
CA PRO A 233 14.76 20.26 5.45
C PRO A 233 14.74 20.75 3.99
N LEU A 234 14.94 19.84 3.05
CA LEU A 234 14.96 20.12 1.61
C LEU A 234 13.53 20.12 1.05
N ALA A 235 13.12 21.21 0.43
CA ALA A 235 11.85 21.30 -0.29
C ALA A 235 11.93 20.60 -1.66
N VAL A 236 10.95 19.75 -1.95
CA VAL A 236 10.86 18.94 -3.17
C VAL A 236 9.46 19.07 -3.76
N SER A 237 9.25 19.95 -4.74
CA SER A 237 7.93 20.35 -5.25
C SER A 237 7.75 20.26 -6.77
N GLY A 238 8.68 19.62 -7.49
CA GLY A 238 8.67 19.51 -8.94
C GLY A 238 7.65 18.51 -9.53
N THR A 239 7.71 18.30 -10.85
CA THR A 239 6.91 17.28 -11.57
C THR A 239 7.79 16.12 -11.99
N ILE A 240 7.44 14.89 -11.59
CA ILE A 240 8.26 13.70 -11.80
C ILE A 240 7.45 12.69 -12.62
N THR A 241 7.91 12.40 -13.83
CA THR A 241 7.24 11.47 -14.75
C THR A 241 8.15 10.30 -15.05
N GLY A 242 7.74 9.09 -14.71
CA GLY A 242 8.45 7.86 -15.01
C GLY A 242 7.57 6.90 -15.80
N LYS A 243 8.17 5.86 -16.39
CA LYS A 243 7.37 4.75 -16.94
C LYS A 243 7.05 3.73 -15.86
N THR A 244 8.09 3.20 -15.22
CA THR A 244 7.96 2.09 -14.27
C THR A 244 7.60 2.60 -12.88
N GLY A 245 8.26 3.65 -12.41
CA GLY A 245 8.00 4.23 -11.10
C GLY A 245 8.43 5.69 -11.02
N ALA A 246 7.64 6.49 -10.32
CA ALA A 246 7.91 7.89 -10.06
C ALA A 246 7.75 8.19 -8.56
N GLY A 247 8.77 8.76 -7.94
CA GLY A 247 8.76 9.11 -6.52
C GLY A 247 9.31 10.50 -6.24
N GLY A 248 8.75 11.17 -5.22
CA GLY A 248 9.19 12.51 -4.81
C GLY A 248 10.69 12.57 -4.53
N LEU A 249 11.26 11.57 -3.85
CA LEU A 249 12.71 11.48 -3.64
C LEU A 249 13.36 10.48 -4.59
N TYR A 250 12.82 9.27 -4.66
CA TYR A 250 13.40 8.15 -5.39
C TYR A 250 12.39 7.52 -6.34
N GLY A 251 12.77 7.33 -7.61
CA GLY A 251 11.97 6.53 -8.53
C GLY A 251 11.91 5.07 -8.09
N GLN A 252 13.07 4.52 -7.70
CA GLN A 252 13.20 3.25 -6.99
C GLN A 252 14.20 3.38 -5.84
N TYR A 253 13.89 2.78 -4.70
CA TYR A 253 14.80 2.66 -3.57
C TYR A 253 14.87 1.21 -3.08
N THR A 254 16.10 0.70 -2.96
CA THR A 254 16.37 -0.60 -2.36
C THR A 254 16.83 -0.42 -0.93
N ASN A 255 16.04 -0.93 0.02
CA ASN A 255 16.32 -0.77 1.43
C ASN A 255 17.62 -1.47 1.86
N SER A 256 18.37 -0.76 2.67
CA SER A 256 19.56 -1.24 3.38
C SER A 256 19.62 -0.74 4.83
N ALA A 257 18.70 0.14 5.22
CA ALA A 257 18.68 0.83 6.49
C ALA A 257 17.61 0.23 7.41
N ALA A 258 17.82 0.36 8.71
CA ALA A 258 16.79 0.04 9.69
C ALA A 258 15.70 1.12 9.75
N GLU A 259 16.06 2.37 9.43
CA GLU A 259 15.18 3.52 9.54
C GLU A 259 15.36 4.46 8.34
N PHE A 260 14.26 5.09 7.92
CA PHE A 260 14.22 6.21 6.99
C PHE A 260 13.42 7.34 7.61
N ASP A 261 14.11 8.41 8.01
CA ASP A 261 13.52 9.55 8.70
C ASP A 261 13.30 10.71 7.72
N LEU A 262 12.05 11.13 7.58
CA LEU A 262 11.64 12.18 6.65
C LEU A 262 11.90 13.60 7.18
N LYS A 263 12.46 13.76 8.39
CA LYS A 263 12.68 15.08 9.02
C LYS A 263 13.46 16.09 8.15
N ASP A 264 14.28 15.59 7.22
CA ASP A 264 15.17 16.40 6.38
C ASP A 264 14.52 16.73 5.01
N HIS A 265 13.23 16.45 4.82
CA HIS A 265 12.53 16.64 3.55
C HIS A 265 11.11 17.21 3.72
N ASN A 266 10.74 18.16 2.85
CA ASN A 266 9.38 18.68 2.68
C ASN A 266 8.93 18.37 1.25
N ILE A 267 8.07 17.35 1.08
CA ILE A 267 7.76 16.79 -0.24
C ILE A 267 6.36 17.22 -0.66
N THR A 268 6.28 17.95 -1.77
CA THR A 268 5.03 18.40 -2.41
C THR A 268 4.94 18.12 -3.91
N ALA A 269 5.74 17.17 -4.38
CA ALA A 269 5.91 16.90 -5.81
C ALA A 269 4.67 16.24 -6.46
N SER A 270 4.50 16.49 -7.76
CA SER A 270 3.54 15.78 -8.62
C SER A 270 4.22 14.60 -9.31
N VAL A 271 3.63 13.40 -9.25
CA VAL A 271 4.22 12.18 -9.81
C VAL A 271 3.27 11.48 -10.78
N SER A 272 3.83 10.87 -11.84
CA SER A 272 3.09 10.13 -12.87
C SER A 272 3.93 8.96 -13.40
N ALA A 273 3.45 7.72 -13.21
CA ALA A 273 4.07 6.47 -13.65
C ALA A 273 3.10 5.29 -13.42
N ASP A 274 3.49 4.07 -13.83
CA ASP A 274 2.76 2.85 -13.45
C ASP A 274 2.72 2.66 -11.92
N ASN A 275 3.76 3.11 -11.19
CA ASN A 275 3.84 3.13 -9.73
C ASN A 275 4.20 4.53 -9.21
N CYS A 276 3.27 5.18 -8.53
CA CYS A 276 3.35 6.58 -8.10
C CYS A 276 3.46 6.68 -6.58
N GLY A 277 4.56 7.22 -6.05
CA GLY A 277 4.77 7.37 -4.62
C GLY A 277 5.17 8.77 -4.17
N GLY A 278 4.70 9.18 -3.00
CA GLY A 278 5.15 10.43 -2.38
C GLY A 278 6.66 10.50 -2.16
N VAL A 279 7.24 9.42 -1.65
CA VAL A 279 8.67 9.33 -1.36
C VAL A 279 9.34 8.39 -2.36
N PHE A 280 8.76 7.19 -2.53
CA PHE A 280 9.31 6.11 -3.33
C PHE A 280 8.31 5.68 -4.40
N GLY A 281 8.67 5.76 -5.68
CA GLY A 281 7.87 5.13 -6.73
C GLY A 281 7.76 3.62 -6.50
N VAL A 282 8.92 2.98 -6.32
CA VAL A 282 9.04 1.57 -5.88
C VAL A 282 9.98 1.47 -4.69
N LEU A 283 9.53 0.78 -3.64
CA LEU A 283 10.35 0.42 -2.47
C LEU A 283 10.59 -1.08 -2.47
N ILE A 284 11.87 -1.50 -2.54
CA ILE A 284 12.28 -2.89 -2.42
C ILE A 284 12.86 -3.11 -1.03
N ASN A 285 12.27 -4.02 -0.25
CA ASN A 285 12.69 -4.30 1.13
C ASN A 285 13.10 -5.76 1.31
N ASN A 286 14.20 -6.15 0.63
CA ASN A 286 14.75 -7.50 0.69
C ASN A 286 16.23 -7.41 1.12
N LYS A 287 16.68 -8.36 1.95
CA LYS A 287 18.08 -8.43 2.41
C LYS A 287 18.65 -9.85 2.31
N GLY A 288 18.28 -10.56 1.23
CA GLY A 288 18.75 -11.91 0.93
C GLY A 288 18.41 -12.88 2.08
N ASP A 289 19.42 -13.55 2.63
CA ASP A 289 19.26 -14.55 3.70
C ASP A 289 18.85 -13.98 5.07
N THR A 290 18.72 -12.65 5.21
CA THR A 290 18.33 -12.01 6.47
C THR A 290 17.04 -11.21 6.30
N ALA A 291 16.18 -11.24 7.32
CA ALA A 291 14.97 -10.43 7.35
C ALA A 291 15.32 -8.93 7.28
N ALA A 292 14.75 -8.24 6.30
CA ALA A 292 14.85 -6.80 6.16
C ALA A 292 13.82 -6.11 7.05
N SER A 293 14.22 -5.11 7.82
CA SER A 293 13.28 -4.31 8.62
C SER A 293 13.53 -2.84 8.32
N LEU A 294 12.46 -2.13 7.96
CA LEU A 294 12.50 -0.71 7.66
C LEU A 294 11.41 0.03 8.42
N THR A 295 11.81 1.00 9.23
CA THR A 295 10.91 1.97 9.84
C THR A 295 10.95 3.29 9.09
N ILE A 296 9.84 3.68 8.47
CA ILE A 296 9.65 5.03 7.91
C ILE A 296 8.96 5.90 8.96
N LYS A 297 9.60 7.00 9.34
CA LYS A 297 9.12 7.93 10.36
C LYS A 297 9.39 9.38 10.00
N ASN A 298 8.84 10.30 10.77
CA ASN A 298 9.18 11.72 10.67
C ASN A 298 9.35 12.31 12.07
N THR A 299 10.60 12.60 12.47
CA THR A 299 10.86 13.29 13.75
C THR A 299 10.98 14.81 13.60
N GLY A 300 10.76 15.36 12.40
CA GLY A 300 10.87 16.78 12.09
C GLY A 300 9.63 17.56 12.52
N SER A 301 9.81 18.86 12.80
CA SER A 301 8.70 19.78 13.11
C SER A 301 7.99 20.33 11.87
N ALA A 302 8.59 20.17 10.68
CA ALA A 302 8.00 20.51 9.39
C ALA A 302 7.19 19.30 8.88
N GLY A 303 5.98 19.16 9.41
CA GLY A 303 5.04 18.13 9.00
C GLY A 303 4.40 18.48 7.66
N ASN A 304 4.58 17.59 6.68
CA ASN A 304 3.58 17.02 5.79
C ASN A 304 4.32 16.38 4.61
N VAL A 305 4.11 15.09 4.34
CA VAL A 305 4.26 14.61 2.96
C VAL A 305 2.97 15.05 2.27
N ASP A 306 2.95 16.27 1.76
CA ASP A 306 1.85 16.84 0.98
C ASP A 306 1.99 16.35 -0.45
N VAL A 307 1.78 15.04 -0.65
CA VAL A 307 1.73 14.38 -1.95
C VAL A 307 0.52 14.89 -2.74
N SER A 308 0.69 16.08 -3.30
CA SER A 308 -0.12 16.63 -4.37
C SER A 308 0.33 15.98 -5.67
N THR A 309 -0.02 14.72 -5.85
CA THR A 309 0.22 14.02 -7.11
C THR A 309 -0.98 14.22 -8.01
N ALA A 310 -0.82 15.11 -8.98
CA ALA A 310 -1.60 14.97 -10.19
C ALA A 310 -1.11 13.70 -10.88
N ASN A 311 -1.65 12.54 -10.51
CA ASN A 311 -1.60 11.40 -11.42
C ASN A 311 -2.25 11.90 -12.72
N THR A 312 -1.50 11.88 -13.81
CA THR A 312 -1.99 12.13 -15.18
C THR A 312 -2.05 10.83 -15.98
N ALA A 313 -1.44 9.77 -15.46
CA ALA A 313 -1.56 8.44 -16.01
C ALA A 313 -2.99 7.95 -15.79
N THR A 314 -3.62 7.48 -16.86
CA THR A 314 -4.96 6.90 -16.81
C THR A 314 -5.00 5.55 -16.08
N THR A 315 -3.82 5.00 -15.76
CA THR A 315 -3.61 3.66 -15.20
C THR A 315 -2.42 3.69 -14.25
N GLY A 316 -2.49 3.00 -13.11
CA GLY A 316 -1.36 2.86 -12.19
C GLY A 316 -1.76 2.81 -10.72
N TYR A 317 -0.79 2.40 -9.89
CA TYR A 317 -0.90 2.34 -8.44
C TYR A 317 -0.39 3.63 -7.80
N PHE A 318 -1.19 4.22 -6.92
CA PHE A 318 -0.85 5.47 -6.26
C PHE A 318 -0.78 5.33 -4.73
N GLY A 319 0.33 5.75 -4.12
CA GLY A 319 0.54 5.75 -2.68
C GLY A 319 1.12 7.06 -2.15
N GLY A 320 0.59 7.55 -1.03
CA GLY A 320 1.10 8.78 -0.38
C GLY A 320 2.53 8.69 0.15
N ILE A 321 3.13 7.50 0.27
CA ILE A 321 4.56 7.33 0.59
C ILE A 321 5.20 6.40 -0.44
N ILE A 322 4.58 5.25 -0.70
CA ILE A 322 5.11 4.18 -1.54
C ILE A 322 4.12 3.88 -2.67
N GLY A 323 4.52 3.98 -3.93
CA GLY A 323 3.69 3.54 -5.05
C GLY A 323 3.50 2.03 -5.03
N LYS A 324 4.62 1.29 -5.08
CA LYS A 324 4.66 -0.17 -4.97
C LYS A 324 5.66 -0.63 -3.92
N TYR A 325 5.20 -1.49 -3.02
CA TYR A 325 6.03 -2.17 -2.03
C TYR A 325 6.38 -3.58 -2.54
N VAL A 326 7.67 -3.89 -2.59
CA VAL A 326 8.21 -5.18 -3.01
C VAL A 326 8.94 -5.81 -1.83
N THR A 327 8.48 -7.01 -1.47
CA THR A 327 9.13 -7.88 -0.51
C THR A 327 9.03 -9.33 -0.98
N ASP A 328 9.93 -10.21 -0.56
CA ASP A 328 9.92 -11.65 -0.89
C ASP A 328 9.72 -12.58 0.32
N ASP A 329 9.64 -12.04 1.53
CA ASP A 329 9.45 -12.80 2.77
C ASP A 329 8.54 -12.03 3.75
N LEU A 330 7.64 -12.76 4.43
CA LEU A 330 6.81 -12.23 5.53
C LEU A 330 7.65 -11.75 6.71
N LYS A 331 8.85 -12.29 6.91
CA LYS A 331 9.78 -11.85 7.95
C LYS A 331 10.29 -10.44 7.71
N ASN A 332 10.28 -9.99 6.45
CA ASN A 332 10.61 -8.61 6.14
C ASN A 332 9.50 -7.71 6.68
N SER A 333 9.89 -6.69 7.44
CA SER A 333 8.95 -5.78 8.09
C SER A 333 9.04 -4.38 7.50
N LEU A 334 7.89 -3.82 7.14
CA LEU A 334 7.73 -2.40 6.91
C LEU A 334 6.94 -1.78 8.06
N ILE A 335 7.52 -0.79 8.72
CA ILE A 335 6.91 -0.07 9.83
C ILE A 335 6.69 1.39 9.41
N LEU A 336 5.47 1.87 9.48
CA LEU A 336 5.11 3.29 9.30
C LEU A 336 4.76 3.87 10.67
N ASP A 337 5.54 4.83 11.14
CA ASP A 337 5.47 5.33 12.52
C ASP A 337 5.32 6.86 12.58
N GLY A 338 4.20 7.31 13.12
CA GLY A 338 3.99 8.73 13.47
C GLY A 338 3.91 9.69 12.27
N LEU A 339 3.43 9.22 11.11
CA LEU A 339 3.42 10.04 9.89
C LEU A 339 2.13 10.85 9.74
N THR A 340 2.27 12.09 9.24
CA THR A 340 1.16 12.87 8.68
C THR A 340 1.31 12.93 7.17
N ILE A 341 0.30 12.42 6.46
CA ILE A 341 0.31 12.20 5.01
C ILE A 341 -0.88 12.93 4.40
N SER A 342 -0.65 13.62 3.29
CA SER A 342 -1.68 14.26 2.50
C SER A 342 -1.50 13.78 1.06
N ALA A 343 -2.50 13.08 0.52
CA ALA A 343 -2.43 12.41 -0.78
C ALA A 343 -3.62 12.83 -1.66
N ALA A 344 -3.36 13.31 -2.86
CA ALA A 344 -4.41 13.71 -3.79
C ALA A 344 -4.25 12.98 -5.13
N SER A 345 -5.38 12.63 -5.76
CA SER A 345 -5.39 12.23 -7.17
C SER A 345 -6.31 13.11 -8.01
N ASN A 346 -5.79 13.61 -9.13
CA ASN A 346 -6.56 14.41 -10.08
C ASN A 346 -7.14 13.58 -11.24
N ALA A 347 -6.53 12.45 -11.58
CA ALA A 347 -7.02 11.50 -12.58
C ALA A 347 -7.64 10.24 -11.97
N PRO A 348 -8.34 9.42 -12.78
CA PRO A 348 -8.64 8.05 -12.42
C PRO A 348 -7.37 7.27 -12.06
N PHE A 349 -7.51 6.30 -11.16
CA PHE A 349 -6.45 5.39 -10.74
C PHE A 349 -6.90 3.93 -10.91
N ASP A 350 -5.94 3.01 -10.92
CA ASP A 350 -6.21 1.57 -10.79
C ASP A 350 -6.41 1.24 -9.30
N HIS A 351 -5.45 1.58 -8.44
CA HIS A 351 -5.68 1.57 -6.98
C HIS A 351 -4.96 2.73 -6.31
N PHE A 352 -5.57 3.26 -5.25
CA PHE A 352 -5.06 4.39 -4.49
C PHE A 352 -5.00 4.05 -3.00
N GLY A 353 -3.79 3.94 -2.46
CA GLY A 353 -3.54 3.91 -1.03
C GLY A 353 -3.16 5.27 -0.46
N GLY A 354 -3.72 5.66 0.68
CA GLY A 354 -3.30 6.88 1.36
C GLY A 354 -1.82 6.84 1.79
N ALA A 355 -1.23 5.66 2.01
CA ALA A 355 0.21 5.48 2.22
C ALA A 355 0.87 4.59 1.15
N ILE A 356 0.28 3.43 0.85
CA ILE A 356 0.87 2.40 -0.02
C ILE A 356 -0.09 2.08 -1.18
N GLY A 357 0.33 2.30 -2.42
CA GLY A 357 -0.51 2.02 -3.59
C GLY A 357 -0.81 0.53 -3.76
N VAL A 358 0.24 -0.29 -3.85
CA VAL A 358 0.13 -1.74 -4.02
C VAL A 358 1.19 -2.53 -3.25
N VAL A 359 0.79 -3.73 -2.82
CA VAL A 359 1.64 -4.77 -2.24
C VAL A 359 1.40 -6.06 -3.02
N ASP A 360 2.37 -6.51 -3.82
CA ASP A 360 2.15 -7.60 -4.79
C ASP A 360 2.51 -9.01 -4.28
N ASP A 361 3.19 -9.12 -3.15
CA ASP A 361 3.63 -10.39 -2.56
C ASP A 361 3.30 -10.46 -1.07
N ALA A 362 3.65 -11.58 -0.42
CA ALA A 362 3.44 -11.78 1.01
C ALA A 362 4.27 -10.77 1.81
N ALA A 363 3.62 -10.05 2.72
CA ALA A 363 4.22 -8.92 3.42
C ALA A 363 3.71 -8.77 4.86
N TYR A 364 4.60 -8.33 5.77
CA TYR A 364 4.21 -7.77 7.06
C TYR A 364 4.36 -6.24 7.06
N ILE A 365 3.26 -5.55 7.36
CA ILE A 365 3.19 -4.09 7.42
C ILE A 365 2.58 -3.68 8.75
N LYS A 366 3.35 -2.93 9.54
CA LYS A 366 2.90 -2.28 10.75
C LYS A 366 2.66 -0.79 10.51
N ALA A 367 1.54 -0.26 10.96
CA ALA A 367 1.21 1.16 10.85
C ALA A 367 0.67 1.70 12.17
N ASP A 368 1.35 2.66 12.78
CA ASP A 368 0.91 3.28 14.04
C ASP A 368 1.17 4.80 14.05
N GLY A 369 0.31 5.53 14.76
CA GLY A 369 0.37 6.99 14.85
C GLY A 369 0.14 7.72 13.53
N LEU A 370 -0.57 7.12 12.56
CA LEU A 370 -0.76 7.71 11.24
C LEU A 370 -1.94 8.70 11.19
N THR A 371 -1.74 9.84 10.54
CA THR A 371 -2.80 10.78 10.17
C THR A 371 -2.77 11.01 8.66
N ILE A 372 -3.82 10.59 7.96
CA ILE A 372 -3.90 10.61 6.51
C ILE A 372 -5.05 11.53 6.07
N THR A 373 -4.75 12.45 5.17
CA THR A 373 -5.75 13.26 4.46
C THR A 373 -5.69 12.86 2.98
N ALA A 374 -6.82 12.41 2.41
CA ALA A 374 -6.90 11.98 1.03
C ALA A 374 -7.96 12.76 0.25
N SER A 375 -7.73 13.01 -1.04
CA SER A 375 -8.71 13.63 -1.94
C SER A 375 -8.65 13.04 -3.35
N GLY A 376 -9.77 13.12 -4.09
CA GLY A 376 -9.93 12.40 -5.36
C GLY A 376 -10.23 10.93 -5.16
N THR A 377 -10.64 10.52 -3.96
CA THR A 377 -10.76 9.12 -3.52
C THR A 377 -11.96 8.38 -4.13
N ALA A 378 -12.87 9.12 -4.77
CA ALA A 378 -13.99 8.56 -5.53
C ALA A 378 -13.65 8.32 -7.03
N LYS A 379 -12.53 8.85 -7.53
CA LYS A 379 -12.19 8.87 -8.97
C LYS A 379 -11.52 7.58 -9.42
N LYS A 380 -12.30 6.60 -9.86
CA LYS A 380 -11.81 5.24 -10.08
C LYS A 380 -11.97 4.78 -11.53
N ASP A 381 -11.06 3.94 -12.03
CA ASP A 381 -11.35 3.08 -13.18
C ASP A 381 -12.41 2.02 -12.77
N THR A 382 -13.02 1.33 -13.72
CA THR A 382 -14.20 0.45 -13.57
C THR A 382 -14.18 -0.45 -12.32
N ILE A 383 -13.03 -1.02 -11.93
CA ILE A 383 -12.86 -1.94 -10.79
C ILE A 383 -11.95 -1.40 -9.66
N ALA A 384 -11.50 -0.16 -9.77
CA ALA A 384 -10.51 0.42 -8.87
C ALA A 384 -11.02 0.63 -7.42
N TYR A 385 -10.10 0.60 -6.45
CA TYR A 385 -10.40 0.79 -5.03
C TYR A 385 -9.44 1.78 -4.35
N PHE A 386 -10.01 2.59 -3.47
CA PHE A 386 -9.26 3.41 -2.51
C PHE A 386 -9.08 2.65 -1.19
N GLY A 387 -7.89 2.74 -0.61
CA GLY A 387 -7.57 2.30 0.74
C GLY A 387 -6.90 3.41 1.55
N GLY A 388 -7.35 3.70 2.76
CA GLY A 388 -6.70 4.76 3.55
C GLY A 388 -5.24 4.45 3.89
N LEU A 389 -4.88 3.19 4.12
CA LEU A 389 -3.50 2.73 4.26
C LEU A 389 -2.99 2.11 2.95
N ILE A 390 -3.63 1.03 2.48
CA ILE A 390 -3.19 0.20 1.34
C ILE A 390 -4.26 0.18 0.25
N GLY A 391 -3.92 0.57 -0.99
CA GLY A 391 -4.84 0.54 -2.12
C GLY A 391 -5.23 -0.88 -2.54
N LYS A 392 -4.23 -1.72 -2.85
CA LYS A 392 -4.40 -3.12 -3.24
C LYS A 392 -3.35 -4.04 -2.59
N THR A 393 -3.78 -5.23 -2.19
CA THR A 393 -2.89 -6.37 -1.90
C THR A 393 -2.88 -7.39 -3.04
N SER A 394 -1.93 -8.30 -3.02
CA SER A 394 -1.81 -9.44 -3.93
C SER A 394 -3.12 -10.26 -4.02
N ASP A 395 -3.40 -10.74 -5.23
CA ASP A 395 -4.50 -11.66 -5.50
C ASP A 395 -4.19 -13.10 -5.04
N GLU A 396 -2.90 -13.44 -4.93
CA GLU A 396 -2.41 -14.80 -4.66
C GLU A 396 -1.75 -14.93 -3.29
N LYS A 397 -1.21 -13.83 -2.74
CA LYS A 397 -0.38 -13.82 -1.54
C LYS A 397 -1.06 -13.14 -0.36
N GLY A 398 -0.77 -13.64 0.83
CA GLY A 398 -1.27 -13.11 2.09
C GLY A 398 -0.49 -11.91 2.60
N VAL A 399 -1.18 -10.79 2.83
CA VAL A 399 -0.59 -9.61 3.49
C VAL A 399 -1.06 -9.54 4.94
N PHE A 400 -0.15 -9.34 5.87
CA PHE A 400 -0.46 -9.03 7.26
C PHE A 400 -0.31 -7.53 7.51
N ALA A 401 -1.46 -6.85 7.62
CA ALA A 401 -1.54 -5.46 8.04
C ALA A 401 -1.87 -5.37 9.55
N ASP A 402 -0.92 -4.88 10.34
CA ASP A 402 -1.02 -4.70 11.78
C ASP A 402 -1.11 -3.20 12.11
N ILE A 403 -2.35 -2.74 12.34
CA ILE A 403 -2.66 -1.32 12.43
C ILE A 403 -2.95 -0.94 13.89
N GLY A 404 -2.18 0.02 14.39
CA GLY A 404 -2.42 0.73 15.64
C GLY A 404 -3.30 1.96 15.45
N SER A 405 -2.88 3.08 16.02
CA SER A 405 -3.58 4.34 15.91
C SER A 405 -3.49 4.89 14.48
N PHE A 406 -4.65 5.17 13.90
CA PHE A 406 -4.82 5.51 12.50
C PHE A 406 -5.97 6.50 12.36
N LYS A 407 -5.75 7.64 11.71
CA LYS A 407 -6.79 8.62 11.39
C LYS A 407 -6.85 8.85 9.89
N LEU A 408 -8.05 8.78 9.31
CA LEU A 408 -8.31 9.13 7.91
C LEU A 408 -9.28 10.31 7.81
N THR A 409 -8.96 11.23 6.92
CA THR A 409 -9.86 12.29 6.43
C THR A 409 -9.97 12.18 4.92
N ALA A 410 -11.17 12.02 4.39
CA ALA A 410 -11.45 11.93 2.95
C ALA A 410 -12.74 12.72 2.66
N SER A 411 -12.58 13.96 2.18
CA SER A 411 -13.66 14.95 2.14
C SER A 411 -14.70 14.71 1.03
N ASP A 412 -14.31 14.02 -0.04
CA ASP A 412 -15.17 13.65 -1.16
C ASP A 412 -15.89 12.31 -0.95
N GLY A 413 -15.61 11.62 0.16
CA GLY A 413 -15.97 10.23 0.38
C GLY A 413 -15.23 9.29 -0.58
N PHE A 414 -15.11 8.01 -0.22
CA PHE A 414 -14.25 7.07 -0.93
C PHE A 414 -15.00 5.85 -1.47
N ASN A 415 -14.47 5.26 -2.55
CA ASN A 415 -14.93 3.97 -3.08
C ASN A 415 -13.87 2.90 -2.76
N GLY A 416 -14.09 2.11 -1.72
CA GLY A 416 -13.14 1.11 -1.20
C GLY A 416 -13.24 0.97 0.31
N GLY A 417 -12.10 0.99 1.01
CA GLY A 417 -12.01 0.78 2.46
C GLY A 417 -11.18 1.85 3.16
N GLY A 418 -11.58 2.24 4.37
CA GLY A 418 -10.84 3.23 5.15
C GLY A 418 -9.44 2.78 5.56
N ALA A 419 -9.18 1.48 5.64
CA ALA A 419 -7.85 0.91 5.89
C ALA A 419 -7.27 0.28 4.61
N VAL A 420 -7.97 -0.70 4.03
CA VAL A 420 -7.50 -1.42 2.83
C VAL A 420 -8.57 -1.40 1.76
N GLY A 421 -8.22 -0.98 0.54
CA GLY A 421 -9.16 -0.90 -0.56
C GLY A 421 -9.57 -2.28 -1.08
N TYR A 422 -8.58 -3.06 -1.50
CA TYR A 422 -8.77 -4.39 -2.07
C TYR A 422 -7.87 -5.40 -1.35
N PHE A 423 -8.46 -6.35 -0.63
CA PHE A 423 -7.76 -7.25 0.28
C PHE A 423 -8.14 -8.72 0.02
N LYS A 424 -7.43 -9.43 -0.87
CA LYS A 424 -7.84 -10.80 -1.22
C LYS A 424 -7.47 -11.84 -0.20
N ASN A 425 -6.23 -11.83 0.29
CA ASN A 425 -5.76 -12.85 1.23
C ASN A 425 -4.94 -12.20 2.35
N GLY A 426 -5.11 -12.69 3.58
CA GLY A 426 -4.23 -12.33 4.69
C GLY A 426 -4.96 -11.93 5.97
N VAL A 427 -4.42 -10.95 6.69
CA VAL A 427 -4.84 -10.60 8.04
C VAL A 427 -4.85 -9.08 8.22
N LEU A 428 -5.97 -8.54 8.71
CA LEU A 428 -6.06 -7.20 9.28
C LEU A 428 -6.18 -7.31 10.80
N ARG A 429 -5.16 -6.87 11.53
CA ARG A 429 -5.17 -6.76 12.99
C ARG A 429 -5.31 -5.31 13.40
N LEU A 430 -6.25 -5.02 14.29
CA LEU A 430 -6.60 -3.67 14.71
C LEU A 430 -6.36 -3.48 16.22
N SER A 431 -5.68 -2.40 16.58
CA SER A 431 -5.48 -1.95 17.95
C SER A 431 -5.43 -0.42 18.04
N GLY A 432 -5.41 0.15 19.23
CA GLY A 432 -5.37 1.60 19.40
C GLY A 432 -6.64 2.29 18.91
N ILE A 433 -6.50 3.42 18.22
CA ILE A 433 -7.64 4.23 17.77
C ILE A 433 -7.68 4.27 16.24
N THR A 434 -8.71 3.68 15.64
CA THR A 434 -9.05 3.89 14.23
C THR A 434 -10.08 5.01 14.15
N ASP A 435 -9.73 6.14 13.55
CA ASP A 435 -10.57 7.33 13.45
C ASP A 435 -10.96 7.64 12.00
N MET A 436 -12.23 7.35 11.67
CA MET A 436 -12.87 7.64 10.38
C MET A 436 -13.86 8.79 10.46
N SER A 437 -13.83 9.61 11.53
CA SER A 437 -14.80 10.69 11.73
C SER A 437 -14.82 11.71 10.56
N GLY A 438 -13.70 11.84 9.84
CA GLY A 438 -13.55 12.72 8.68
C GLY A 438 -13.60 12.02 7.32
N ALA A 439 -13.98 10.74 7.24
CA ALA A 439 -13.97 9.97 6.00
C ALA A 439 -15.25 9.14 5.87
N LYS A 440 -15.86 9.09 4.69
CA LYS A 440 -17.13 8.38 4.47
C LYS A 440 -17.02 7.42 3.28
N SER A 441 -17.48 6.18 3.45
CA SER A 441 -17.58 5.23 2.33
C SER A 441 -18.80 5.56 1.46
N ASN A 442 -18.58 5.64 0.15
CA ASN A 442 -19.63 5.73 -0.87
C ASN A 442 -19.95 4.35 -1.47
N LYS A 443 -18.96 3.44 -1.48
CA LYS A 443 -19.06 2.06 -1.95
C LYS A 443 -17.94 1.23 -1.32
N GLY A 444 -18.21 -0.04 -1.01
CA GLY A 444 -17.29 -0.92 -0.28
C GLY A 444 -17.62 -0.89 1.21
N GLY A 445 -16.65 -1.16 2.07
CA GLY A 445 -16.81 -1.10 3.53
C GLY A 445 -16.16 0.12 4.16
N GLN A 446 -16.41 0.34 5.46
CA GLN A 446 -15.80 1.43 6.21
C GLN A 446 -14.31 1.19 6.49
N LEU A 447 -13.90 -0.07 6.67
CA LEU A 447 -12.51 -0.47 6.91
C LEU A 447 -11.91 -1.16 5.68
N ILE A 448 -12.63 -2.10 5.09
CA ILE A 448 -12.16 -2.86 3.91
C ILE A 448 -13.15 -2.73 2.77
N GLY A 449 -12.66 -2.42 1.56
CA GLY A 449 -13.50 -2.27 0.38
C GLY A 449 -13.99 -3.59 -0.19
N GLU A 450 -13.08 -4.49 -0.50
CA GLU A 450 -13.37 -5.85 -0.97
C GLU A 450 -12.46 -6.86 -0.27
N ASN A 451 -13.01 -8.03 0.09
CA ASN A 451 -12.27 -9.11 0.73
C ASN A 451 -12.66 -10.50 0.24
N ASP A 452 -11.73 -11.46 0.37
CA ASP A 452 -12.02 -12.89 0.14
C ASP A 452 -11.53 -13.77 1.31
N ASN A 453 -10.26 -14.18 1.37
CA ASN A 453 -9.69 -15.02 2.41
C ASN A 453 -8.93 -14.18 3.44
N VAL A 454 -9.63 -13.23 4.05
CA VAL A 454 -9.06 -12.29 5.03
C VAL A 454 -9.67 -12.50 6.40
N LEU A 455 -8.80 -12.60 7.41
CA LEU A 455 -9.20 -12.51 8.81
C LEU A 455 -9.08 -11.06 9.28
N VAL A 456 -10.17 -10.49 9.79
CA VAL A 456 -10.21 -9.13 10.34
C VAL A 456 -10.55 -9.22 11.82
N TYR A 457 -9.63 -8.80 12.68
CA TYR A 457 -9.85 -8.85 14.12
C TYR A 457 -9.24 -7.67 14.86
N ALA A 458 -9.74 -7.43 16.07
CA ALA A 458 -9.30 -6.35 16.93
C ALA A 458 -8.94 -6.84 18.34
N LEU A 459 -7.98 -6.18 18.99
CA LEU A 459 -7.58 -6.46 20.36
C LEU A 459 -8.48 -5.78 21.42
N GLY A 460 -9.75 -5.55 21.10
CA GLY A 460 -10.65 -4.82 21.97
C GLY A 460 -12.10 -4.83 21.49
N THR A 461 -12.94 -4.08 22.19
CA THR A 461 -14.40 -4.09 22.02
C THR A 461 -14.93 -3.08 21.01
N GLY A 462 -14.08 -2.13 20.59
CA GLY A 462 -14.43 -1.02 19.71
C GLY A 462 -14.52 0.34 20.42
N ILE A 463 -14.40 0.39 21.76
CA ILE A 463 -14.46 1.64 22.55
C ILE A 463 -13.33 1.79 23.58
N ASP A 464 -12.48 0.78 23.72
CA ASP A 464 -11.50 0.64 24.81
C ASP A 464 -10.05 0.84 24.37
N GLY A 465 -9.82 1.06 23.08
CA GLY A 465 -8.49 1.30 22.53
C GLY A 465 -7.93 2.65 22.90
N THR A 466 -6.68 2.66 23.35
CA THR A 466 -5.95 3.88 23.75
C THR A 466 -4.61 4.04 23.05
N ALA A 467 -3.96 2.93 22.68
CA ALA A 467 -2.68 2.89 21.98
C ALA A 467 -2.52 1.55 21.27
N TYR A 468 -1.49 1.44 20.42
CA TYR A 468 -1.11 0.17 19.79
C TYR A 468 -1.02 -0.97 20.83
N GLU A 469 -1.58 -2.12 20.48
CA GLU A 469 -1.71 -3.31 21.34
C GLU A 469 -2.51 -3.14 22.65
N ASN A 470 -3.13 -1.99 22.89
CA ASN A 470 -3.92 -1.73 24.10
C ASN A 470 -5.36 -1.36 23.77
N GLY A 471 -6.20 -2.38 23.60
CA GLY A 471 -7.60 -2.26 23.21
C GLY A 471 -7.78 -1.86 21.75
N TRP A 472 -9.03 -1.65 21.33
CA TRP A 472 -9.34 -1.03 20.05
C TRP A 472 -10.55 -0.10 20.15
N THR A 473 -10.41 1.12 19.63
CA THR A 473 -11.49 2.10 19.50
C THR A 473 -11.73 2.38 18.03
N PHE A 474 -12.97 2.20 17.58
CA PHE A 474 -13.39 2.61 16.25
C PHE A 474 -14.26 3.86 16.32
N ARG A 475 -13.72 5.02 15.93
CA ARG A 475 -14.52 6.24 15.72
C ARG A 475 -15.05 6.22 14.30
N ARG A 476 -16.36 6.03 14.18
CA ARG A 476 -17.03 5.84 12.92
C ARG A 476 -17.25 7.14 12.18
N SER A 477 -17.42 6.99 10.87
CA SER A 477 -17.86 8.05 9.98
C SER A 477 -19.28 8.50 10.32
N ASN A 478 -19.64 9.73 9.92
CA ASN A 478 -21.01 10.21 10.11
C ASN A 478 -21.95 9.71 9.00
N GLY A 479 -22.84 8.78 9.32
CA GLY A 479 -23.95 8.36 8.46
C GLY A 479 -23.51 7.64 7.18
N SER A 480 -22.52 6.76 7.25
CA SER A 480 -22.13 5.87 6.15
C SER A 480 -23.14 4.74 6.00
N LEU A 481 -23.65 4.51 4.78
CA LEU A 481 -24.53 3.37 4.47
C LEU A 481 -23.69 2.21 3.96
N ALA A 482 -22.77 1.74 4.79
CA ALA A 482 -21.80 0.72 4.42
C ALA A 482 -21.50 -0.21 5.60
N ASP A 483 -21.30 -1.48 5.27
CA ASP A 483 -20.70 -2.49 6.15
C ASP A 483 -19.31 -2.05 6.59
N ASP A 484 -18.78 -2.62 7.67
CA ASP A 484 -17.38 -2.36 8.05
C ASP A 484 -16.41 -3.08 7.10
N ILE A 485 -16.82 -4.23 6.58
CA ILE A 485 -16.09 -5.07 5.62
C ILE A 485 -17.00 -5.27 4.42
N GLY A 486 -16.57 -4.90 3.22
CA GLY A 486 -17.49 -4.70 2.10
C GLY A 486 -18.00 -5.95 1.36
N THR A 487 -17.36 -7.11 1.50
CA THR A 487 -17.79 -8.33 0.78
C THR A 487 -18.53 -9.32 1.68
N TRP A 488 -17.96 -9.62 2.86
CA TRP A 488 -18.54 -10.52 3.86
C TRP A 488 -17.85 -10.34 5.21
N GLY A 489 -18.56 -10.70 6.29
CA GLY A 489 -18.06 -10.77 7.65
C GLY A 489 -18.08 -9.44 8.42
N GLU A 490 -17.73 -9.51 9.69
CA GLU A 490 -17.58 -8.35 10.58
C GLU A 490 -16.21 -8.39 11.27
N VAL A 491 -15.85 -7.33 11.99
CA VAL A 491 -14.59 -7.31 12.75
C VAL A 491 -14.70 -8.23 13.97
N VAL A 492 -13.88 -9.28 14.01
CA VAL A 492 -13.85 -10.21 15.14
C VAL A 492 -13.29 -9.51 16.38
N ARG A 493 -14.08 -9.46 17.44
CA ARG A 493 -13.81 -8.72 18.68
C ARG A 493 -14.00 -9.62 19.89
N ILE A 494 -13.09 -10.56 20.10
CA ILE A 494 -13.14 -11.44 21.28
C ILE A 494 -12.12 -10.96 22.30
N SER A 495 -12.51 -10.85 23.57
CA SER A 495 -11.56 -10.59 24.66
C SER A 495 -10.49 -11.68 24.67
N ASP A 496 -9.22 -11.30 24.82
CA ASP A 496 -8.09 -12.24 24.85
C ASP A 496 -7.98 -13.11 23.58
N ILE A 497 -8.33 -12.57 22.41
CA ILE A 497 -8.39 -13.31 21.13
C ILE A 497 -7.10 -14.06 20.76
N GLU A 498 -5.94 -13.50 21.15
CA GLU A 498 -4.60 -14.05 20.92
C GLU A 498 -4.03 -14.79 22.14
N ASP A 499 -4.80 -14.97 23.22
CA ASP A 499 -4.29 -15.62 24.42
C ASP A 499 -3.86 -17.07 24.16
N THR A 500 -2.72 -17.41 24.74
CA THR A 500 -2.08 -18.72 24.55
C THR A 500 -2.97 -19.88 24.99
N THR A 501 -3.74 -19.72 26.06
CA THR A 501 -4.54 -20.80 26.66
C THR A 501 -5.97 -20.80 26.13
N ASN A 502 -6.61 -19.64 26.15
CA ASN A 502 -8.06 -19.48 25.92
C ASN A 502 -8.41 -18.67 24.67
N GLY A 503 -7.42 -18.02 24.05
CA GLY A 503 -7.62 -17.31 22.79
C GLY A 503 -8.01 -18.26 21.66
N ILE A 504 -8.54 -17.70 20.58
CA ILE A 504 -8.96 -18.45 19.38
C ILE A 504 -7.94 -18.35 18.23
N LEU A 505 -6.96 -17.45 18.37
CA LEU A 505 -5.86 -17.23 17.43
C LEU A 505 -4.52 -17.50 18.12
N THR A 506 -3.48 -17.73 17.34
CA THR A 506 -2.09 -17.75 17.79
C THR A 506 -1.27 -16.85 16.88
N LEU A 507 -0.79 -15.74 17.43
CA LEU A 507 0.10 -14.81 16.75
C LEU A 507 1.55 -15.27 16.94
N ASP A 508 2.24 -15.53 15.83
CA ASP A 508 3.68 -15.67 15.78
C ASP A 508 4.27 -14.33 15.32
N THR A 509 4.88 -13.60 16.25
CA THR A 509 5.50 -12.29 15.99
C THR A 509 6.87 -12.38 15.32
N THR A 510 7.45 -13.58 15.19
CA THR A 510 8.73 -13.79 14.50
C THR A 510 8.51 -14.14 13.04
N GLU A 511 7.54 -15.02 12.78
CA GLU A 511 7.17 -15.44 11.43
C GLU A 511 6.08 -14.55 10.81
N HIS A 512 5.56 -13.59 11.58
CA HIS A 512 4.44 -12.71 11.23
C HIS A 512 3.23 -13.49 10.68
N THR A 513 2.79 -14.49 11.44
CA THR A 513 1.64 -15.31 11.05
C THR A 513 0.60 -15.41 12.15
N VAL A 514 -0.66 -15.52 11.76
CA VAL A 514 -1.80 -15.73 12.64
C VAL A 514 -2.42 -17.06 12.31
N THR A 515 -2.40 -17.97 13.28
CA THR A 515 -2.99 -19.31 13.14
C THR A 515 -4.36 -19.36 13.81
N VAL A 516 -5.39 -19.73 13.05
CA VAL A 516 -6.70 -20.06 13.62
C VAL A 516 -6.61 -21.41 14.34
N LYS A 517 -7.01 -21.45 15.62
CA LYS A 517 -6.97 -22.67 16.43
C LYS A 517 -7.96 -23.74 15.90
N PRO A 518 -7.85 -25.01 16.35
CA PRO A 518 -8.74 -26.08 15.90
C PRO A 518 -10.22 -25.79 16.17
N ALA A 519 -11.07 -26.22 15.25
CA ALA A 519 -12.52 -26.15 15.41
C ALA A 519 -13.02 -27.02 16.57
N ARG A 520 -14.21 -26.70 17.08
CA ARG A 520 -14.88 -27.42 18.18
C ARG A 520 -16.27 -27.86 17.75
N THR A 521 -16.42 -29.16 17.45
CA THR A 521 -17.74 -29.73 17.10
C THR A 521 -18.69 -29.85 18.29
N SER A 522 -18.20 -29.68 19.52
CA SER A 522 -18.99 -29.52 20.74
C SER A 522 -18.63 -28.19 21.39
N MET A 523 -19.55 -27.23 21.32
CA MET A 523 -19.34 -25.85 21.72
C MET A 523 -20.02 -25.58 23.06
N GLY A 524 -19.26 -25.12 24.04
CA GLY A 524 -19.76 -24.73 25.36
C GLY A 524 -19.53 -23.26 25.69
N THR A 525 -18.79 -22.55 24.84
CA THR A 525 -18.41 -21.15 25.02
C THR A 525 -18.52 -20.37 23.70
N LYS A 526 -18.55 -19.04 23.78
CA LYS A 526 -18.48 -18.18 22.58
C LYS A 526 -17.17 -18.32 21.81
N ALA A 527 -16.07 -18.64 22.49
CA ALA A 527 -14.78 -18.91 21.85
C ALA A 527 -14.82 -20.21 21.02
N ASP A 528 -15.45 -21.27 21.54
CA ASP A 528 -15.65 -22.52 20.79
C ASP A 528 -16.49 -22.29 19.52
N PHE A 529 -17.54 -21.47 19.63
CA PHE A 529 -18.36 -21.11 18.49
C PHE A 529 -17.56 -20.32 17.46
N ALA A 530 -16.87 -19.26 17.91
CA ALA A 530 -16.11 -18.38 17.03
C ALA A 530 -14.99 -19.10 16.28
N VAL A 531 -14.19 -19.94 16.96
CA VAL A 531 -13.11 -20.69 16.28
C VAL A 531 -13.66 -21.69 15.27
N THR A 532 -14.82 -22.29 15.54
CA THR A 532 -15.50 -23.19 14.60
C THR A 532 -16.04 -22.42 13.39
N ALA A 533 -16.67 -21.27 13.62
CA ALA A 533 -17.13 -20.37 12.57
C ALA A 533 -15.97 -19.90 11.68
N LEU A 534 -14.85 -19.45 12.25
CA LEU A 534 -13.69 -19.02 11.48
C LEU A 534 -13.09 -20.14 10.63
N ASN A 535 -13.04 -21.37 11.13
CA ASN A 535 -12.61 -22.51 10.32
C ASN A 535 -13.58 -22.78 9.15
N ILE A 536 -14.90 -22.74 9.38
CA ILE A 536 -15.88 -22.87 8.28
C ILE A 536 -15.75 -21.70 7.30
N GLN A 537 -15.54 -20.47 7.78
CA GLN A 537 -15.47 -19.27 6.94
C GLN A 537 -14.17 -19.16 6.14
N LEU A 538 -13.04 -19.66 6.65
CA LEU A 538 -11.72 -19.36 6.07
C LEU A 538 -10.89 -20.60 5.70
N ASN A 539 -11.05 -21.73 6.41
CA ASN A 539 -10.20 -22.92 6.23
C ASN A 539 -10.71 -23.83 5.10
N ASN A 540 -10.44 -23.50 3.85
CA ASN A 540 -10.70 -24.40 2.71
C ASN A 540 -9.66 -25.52 2.56
N GLY A 541 -8.79 -25.74 3.56
CA GLY A 541 -7.72 -26.74 3.53
C GLY A 541 -6.38 -26.22 3.04
N ALA A 542 -6.21 -24.91 2.83
CA ALA A 542 -4.94 -24.26 2.51
C ALA A 542 -4.67 -23.06 3.44
N ASP A 543 -3.39 -22.77 3.66
CA ASP A 543 -2.93 -21.53 4.30
C ASP A 543 -2.82 -20.41 3.25
N TYR A 544 -2.84 -19.16 3.71
CA TYR A 544 -2.68 -17.95 2.90
C TYR A 544 -1.51 -17.12 3.41
N ASP A 545 -0.32 -17.72 3.36
CA ASP A 545 0.95 -17.18 3.88
C ASP A 545 0.88 -16.79 5.37
N CYS A 546 0.44 -15.56 5.67
CA CYS A 546 0.33 -15.05 7.03
C CYS A 546 -0.89 -15.58 7.77
N LEU A 547 -1.96 -15.96 7.07
CA LEU A 547 -3.14 -16.60 7.67
C LEU A 547 -2.99 -18.12 7.59
N LYS A 548 -2.89 -18.77 8.75
CA LYS A 548 -2.64 -20.21 8.86
C LYS A 548 -3.78 -20.93 9.58
N PHE A 549 -3.86 -22.23 9.35
CA PHE A 549 -4.80 -23.11 10.03
C PHE A 549 -4.10 -24.29 10.71
N THR A 550 -4.70 -24.76 11.81
CA THR A 550 -4.18 -25.98 12.44
C THR A 550 -4.41 -27.19 11.54
N ALA A 551 -3.34 -27.92 11.24
CA ALA A 551 -3.39 -29.10 10.38
C ALA A 551 -4.40 -30.15 10.87
N GLY A 552 -5.05 -30.82 9.91
CA GLY A 552 -6.00 -31.90 10.16
C GLY A 552 -7.33 -31.71 9.42
N ASP A 553 -7.87 -32.80 8.89
CA ASP A 553 -9.08 -32.77 8.07
C ASP A 553 -10.33 -32.33 8.84
N ASN A 554 -10.38 -32.58 10.15
CA ASN A 554 -11.50 -32.21 11.02
C ASN A 554 -11.65 -30.69 11.23
N ASN A 555 -10.66 -29.89 10.83
CA ASN A 555 -10.73 -28.44 10.90
C ASN A 555 -11.16 -27.80 9.57
N LYS A 556 -11.18 -28.57 8.47
CA LYS A 556 -11.49 -28.05 7.14
C LYS A 556 -12.97 -27.71 7.02
N ARG A 557 -13.24 -26.66 6.26
CA ARG A 557 -14.59 -26.18 5.94
C ARG A 557 -15.51 -27.30 5.48
N ASP A 558 -15.12 -28.04 4.44
CA ASP A 558 -16.00 -29.05 3.83
C ASP A 558 -16.38 -30.15 4.83
N THR A 559 -15.41 -30.61 5.63
CA THR A 559 -15.65 -31.56 6.72
C THR A 559 -16.56 -30.97 7.80
N LEU A 560 -16.39 -29.70 8.17
CA LEU A 560 -17.23 -29.07 9.19
C LEU A 560 -18.66 -28.84 8.70
N LEU A 561 -18.86 -28.60 7.40
CA LEU A 561 -20.16 -28.42 6.78
C LEU A 561 -20.99 -29.71 6.66
N ASP A 562 -20.34 -30.89 6.70
CA ASP A 562 -21.00 -32.21 6.71
C ASP A 562 -21.12 -32.83 8.12
N SER A 563 -20.45 -32.25 9.11
CA SER A 563 -20.30 -32.81 10.45
C SER A 563 -21.50 -32.55 11.37
N THR A 564 -21.51 -33.25 12.50
CA THR A 564 -22.39 -32.94 13.63
C THR A 564 -21.75 -31.87 14.52
N LEU A 565 -22.40 -30.71 14.59
CA LEU A 565 -22.09 -29.62 15.51
C LEU A 565 -23.07 -29.67 16.69
N THR A 566 -22.57 -29.53 17.92
CA THR A 566 -23.37 -29.62 19.15
C THR A 566 -23.19 -28.39 20.01
N VAL A 567 -24.29 -27.78 20.47
CA VAL A 567 -24.28 -26.72 21.48
C VAL A 567 -24.57 -27.34 22.84
N THR A 568 -23.69 -27.11 23.80
CA THR A 568 -23.73 -27.76 25.12
C THR A 568 -24.13 -26.80 26.26
N ASN A 569 -23.94 -25.49 26.07
CA ASN A 569 -24.38 -24.42 26.95
C ASN A 569 -25.05 -23.31 26.16
N ASP A 570 -25.73 -22.39 26.84
CA ASP A 570 -26.19 -21.15 26.19
C ASP A 570 -24.97 -20.33 25.72
N ILE A 571 -25.01 -19.86 24.48
CA ILE A 571 -23.93 -19.10 23.84
C ILE A 571 -24.49 -17.76 23.35
N SER A 572 -23.84 -16.66 23.72
CA SER A 572 -24.11 -15.33 23.17
C SER A 572 -22.99 -14.90 22.22
N LEU A 573 -23.37 -14.45 21.02
CA LEU A 573 -22.45 -13.90 20.02
C LEU A 573 -22.25 -12.38 20.19
N GLU A 574 -22.90 -11.75 21.17
CA GLU A 574 -22.71 -10.33 21.47
C GLU A 574 -21.25 -10.01 21.81
N GLY A 575 -20.76 -8.92 21.23
CA GLY A 575 -19.38 -8.46 21.36
C GLY A 575 -18.40 -9.51 20.87
N THR A 576 -18.67 -10.13 19.72
CA THR A 576 -17.73 -11.06 19.07
C THR A 576 -17.44 -10.72 17.62
N GLY A 577 -18.36 -10.02 16.92
CA GLY A 577 -18.30 -9.84 15.47
C GLY A 577 -18.49 -11.14 14.67
N ILE A 578 -19.02 -12.20 15.28
CA ILE A 578 -19.39 -13.44 14.57
C ILE A 578 -20.90 -13.43 14.32
N SER A 579 -21.30 -13.31 13.06
CA SER A 579 -22.71 -13.29 12.65
C SER A 579 -23.33 -14.70 12.51
N GLY A 580 -22.49 -15.71 12.27
CA GLY A 580 -22.89 -17.11 12.06
C GLY A 580 -21.70 -18.01 11.74
N PHE A 581 -21.96 -19.24 11.31
CA PHE A 581 -20.91 -20.20 10.92
C PHE A 581 -20.35 -19.98 9.53
N MET A 582 -21.13 -19.40 8.61
CA MET A 582 -20.77 -19.28 7.19
C MET A 582 -20.55 -17.82 6.80
N ARG A 583 -19.96 -17.60 5.61
CA ARG A 583 -19.85 -16.26 5.03
C ARG A 583 -21.23 -15.76 4.61
N ASP A 584 -21.54 -14.52 4.94
CA ASP A 584 -22.81 -13.84 4.66
C ASP A 584 -22.81 -13.06 3.33
N GLY A 585 -21.66 -12.95 2.67
CA GLY A 585 -21.46 -12.25 1.41
C GLY A 585 -21.97 -12.99 0.16
N SER A 586 -21.82 -12.36 -1.00
CA SER A 586 -22.25 -12.90 -2.29
C SER A 586 -21.47 -14.13 -2.78
N VAL A 587 -20.31 -14.42 -2.17
CA VAL A 587 -19.49 -15.59 -2.47
C VAL A 587 -19.82 -16.70 -1.48
N SER A 588 -20.67 -17.65 -1.89
CA SER A 588 -20.95 -18.83 -1.08
C SER A 588 -19.70 -19.70 -0.94
N VAL A 589 -19.50 -20.22 0.27
CA VAL A 589 -18.38 -21.11 0.62
C VAL A 589 -18.78 -22.59 0.69
N GLY A 590 -19.98 -22.93 0.23
CA GLY A 590 -20.53 -24.29 0.27
C GLY A 590 -21.92 -24.32 0.90
N ASN A 591 -22.44 -25.52 1.16
CA ASN A 591 -23.76 -25.74 1.76
C ASN A 591 -23.64 -26.58 3.03
N PHE A 592 -24.37 -26.21 4.09
CA PHE A 592 -24.42 -27.04 5.29
C PHE A 592 -25.33 -28.25 5.08
N THR A 593 -24.75 -29.45 5.13
CA THR A 593 -25.45 -30.74 5.00
C THR A 593 -25.27 -31.64 6.22
N GLY A 594 -24.61 -31.12 7.26
CA GLY A 594 -24.44 -31.78 8.54
C GLY A 594 -25.64 -31.64 9.48
N THR A 595 -25.38 -31.82 10.77
CA THR A 595 -26.39 -31.71 11.83
C THR A 595 -25.97 -30.70 12.89
N LEU A 596 -26.79 -29.68 13.14
CA LEU A 596 -26.67 -28.83 14.33
C LEU A 596 -27.62 -29.34 15.42
N ASN A 597 -27.06 -29.96 16.46
CA ASN A 597 -27.79 -30.33 17.68
C ASN A 597 -27.65 -29.22 18.71
N GLY A 598 -28.73 -28.47 18.94
CA GLY A 598 -28.73 -27.36 19.89
C GLY A 598 -28.75 -27.76 21.37
N GLY A 599 -28.95 -29.04 21.72
CA GLY A 599 -28.93 -29.50 23.11
C GLY A 599 -29.97 -28.83 24.04
N ASP A 600 -31.08 -28.37 23.46
CA ASP A 600 -32.08 -27.50 24.08
C ASP A 600 -31.48 -26.21 24.69
N LYS A 601 -30.41 -25.69 24.06
CA LYS A 601 -29.72 -24.46 24.45
C LYS A 601 -30.06 -23.29 23.55
N THR A 602 -29.71 -22.10 24.05
CA THR A 602 -29.89 -20.83 23.37
C THR A 602 -28.62 -20.42 22.65
N VAL A 603 -28.75 -20.05 21.38
CA VAL A 603 -27.77 -19.22 20.66
C VAL A 603 -28.36 -17.83 20.47
N THR A 604 -27.75 -16.84 21.12
CA THR A 604 -28.14 -15.43 21.01
C THR A 604 -27.35 -14.77 19.89
N LEU A 605 -28.04 -14.42 18.81
CA LEU A 605 -27.48 -13.76 17.63
C LEU A 605 -27.16 -12.29 17.91
N ALA A 606 -26.13 -11.78 17.24
CA ALA A 606 -25.70 -10.39 17.30
C ALA A 606 -25.29 -9.88 15.90
N VAL A 607 -26.08 -10.22 14.88
CA VAL A 607 -25.77 -9.88 13.48
C VAL A 607 -25.88 -8.37 13.28
N GLY A 608 -24.82 -7.76 12.75
CA GLY A 608 -24.75 -6.31 12.56
C GLY A 608 -24.84 -5.54 13.87
N GLU A 609 -24.26 -6.08 14.94
CA GLU A 609 -24.32 -5.45 16.26
C GLU A 609 -23.70 -4.05 16.24
N LYS A 610 -24.33 -3.11 16.95
CA LYS A 610 -23.81 -1.75 17.01
C LYS A 610 -22.64 -1.67 17.96
N TYR A 611 -21.55 -1.05 17.53
CA TYR A 611 -20.36 -0.84 18.36
C TYR A 611 -19.55 0.36 17.91
N GLY A 612 -18.56 0.74 18.71
CA GLY A 612 -17.66 1.84 18.40
C GLY A 612 -18.06 3.15 19.04
N LYS A 613 -17.53 4.24 18.51
CA LYS A 613 -17.91 5.60 18.86
C LYS A 613 -18.46 6.32 17.63
N THR A 614 -19.43 7.20 17.82
CA THR A 614 -19.87 8.15 16.78
C THR A 614 -18.74 9.09 16.38
N SER A 615 -18.93 9.85 15.30
CA SER A 615 -17.92 10.79 14.79
C SER A 615 -17.54 11.89 15.78
N ASP A 616 -18.40 12.21 16.76
CA ASP A 616 -18.13 13.16 17.86
C ASP A 616 -17.48 12.51 19.10
N GLY A 617 -17.25 11.18 19.08
CA GLY A 617 -16.61 10.44 20.15
C GLY A 617 -17.55 9.85 21.20
N THR A 618 -18.87 9.92 21.01
CA THR A 618 -19.86 9.31 21.92
C THR A 618 -19.91 7.79 21.73
N ASP A 619 -19.99 7.03 22.83
CA ASP A 619 -20.10 5.58 22.77
C ASP A 619 -21.40 5.14 22.08
N ILE A 620 -21.27 4.18 21.18
CA ILE A 620 -22.41 3.55 20.51
C ILE A 620 -22.93 2.43 21.38
N THR A 621 -24.23 2.41 21.59
CA THR A 621 -24.94 1.38 22.35
C THR A 621 -26.04 0.77 21.48
N THR A 622 -26.69 -0.27 21.97
CA THR A 622 -27.81 -0.92 21.26
C THR A 622 -28.96 0.04 20.95
N SER A 623 -29.17 1.06 21.79
CA SER A 623 -30.20 2.08 21.62
C SER A 623 -29.79 3.24 20.70
N SER A 624 -28.52 3.33 20.30
CA SER A 624 -28.05 4.38 19.39
C SER A 624 -28.79 4.32 18.06
N VAL A 625 -29.23 5.47 17.57
CA VAL A 625 -29.96 5.61 16.30
C VAL A 625 -29.03 6.27 15.29
N GLY A 626 -28.93 5.70 14.10
CA GLY A 626 -28.07 6.21 13.04
C GLY A 626 -27.67 5.10 12.07
N GLU A 627 -26.98 5.50 11.02
CA GLU A 627 -26.50 4.62 9.95
C GLU A 627 -24.98 4.46 10.05
N GLY A 628 -24.49 3.29 9.64
CA GLY A 628 -23.06 2.96 9.63
C GLY A 628 -22.50 2.66 11.01
N LEU A 629 -23.33 2.19 11.94
CA LEU A 629 -22.97 1.92 13.33
C LEU A 629 -22.63 0.44 13.58
N GLY A 630 -22.56 -0.37 12.53
CA GLY A 630 -22.31 -1.81 12.56
C GLY A 630 -23.40 -2.64 11.88
N GLN A 631 -24.51 -2.03 11.45
CA GLN A 631 -25.56 -2.75 10.71
C GLN A 631 -25.04 -3.36 9.41
N ILE A 632 -25.69 -4.44 8.96
CA ILE A 632 -25.38 -5.10 7.69
C ILE A 632 -26.14 -4.43 6.54
N TYR A 633 -25.45 -4.04 5.46
CA TYR A 633 -26.00 -3.32 4.31
C TYR A 633 -26.00 -4.13 3.03
N ALA A 634 -24.88 -4.75 2.68
CA ALA A 634 -24.65 -5.36 1.37
C ALA A 634 -24.35 -6.87 1.41
N HIS A 635 -24.52 -7.53 2.56
CA HIS A 635 -24.33 -8.99 2.68
C HIS A 635 -25.63 -9.74 2.45
N PRO A 636 -25.77 -10.53 1.37
CA PRO A 636 -27.04 -11.13 0.96
C PRO A 636 -27.52 -12.33 1.80
N TYR A 637 -26.69 -12.96 2.62
CA TYR A 637 -27.04 -14.22 3.31
C TYR A 637 -26.85 -14.15 4.83
N ASN A 638 -27.89 -13.73 5.55
CA ASN A 638 -27.82 -13.53 7.00
C ASN A 638 -28.52 -14.65 7.78
N GLY A 639 -27.77 -15.35 8.64
CA GLY A 639 -28.25 -16.41 9.52
C GLY A 639 -27.08 -17.21 10.11
N LEU A 640 -27.36 -18.22 10.96
CA LEU A 640 -26.30 -19.14 11.41
C LEU A 640 -25.62 -19.82 10.22
N PHE A 641 -26.38 -20.14 9.18
CA PHE A 641 -25.89 -20.66 7.91
C PHE A 641 -26.30 -19.74 6.77
N ALA A 642 -25.41 -19.54 5.80
CA ALA A 642 -25.78 -18.85 4.57
C ALA A 642 -26.73 -19.73 3.75
N VAL A 643 -26.34 -21.00 3.54
CA VAL A 643 -27.12 -21.99 2.81
C VAL A 643 -27.16 -23.32 3.58
N ILE A 644 -28.36 -23.86 3.77
CA ILE A 644 -28.59 -25.19 4.35
C ILE A 644 -29.24 -26.13 3.33
N GLY A 645 -28.80 -27.38 3.31
CA GLY A 645 -29.22 -28.38 2.33
C GLY A 645 -28.48 -28.28 0.99
N ASN A 646 -28.48 -29.37 0.23
CA ASN A 646 -27.97 -29.41 -1.13
C ASN A 646 -28.74 -30.45 -1.98
N GLY A 647 -29.77 -29.99 -2.69
CA GLY A 647 -30.63 -30.84 -3.52
C GLY A 647 -31.32 -31.96 -2.74
N ALA A 648 -31.62 -33.07 -3.42
CA ALA A 648 -32.30 -34.21 -2.80
C ALA A 648 -31.38 -35.03 -1.88
N ASP A 649 -30.07 -35.08 -2.17
CA ASP A 649 -29.13 -36.01 -1.55
C ASP A 649 -28.32 -35.40 -0.38
N GLY A 650 -28.28 -34.06 -0.25
CA GLY A 650 -27.64 -33.36 0.87
C GLY A 650 -28.68 -32.78 1.83
N GLU A 651 -28.96 -33.46 2.93
CA GLU A 651 -29.95 -33.00 3.93
C GLU A 651 -29.28 -32.26 5.09
N GLY A 652 -29.53 -30.95 5.22
CA GLY A 652 -29.11 -30.18 6.39
C GLY A 652 -30.09 -30.36 7.56
N LYS A 653 -29.58 -30.55 8.79
CA LYS A 653 -30.41 -30.84 9.97
C LYS A 653 -30.17 -29.86 11.09
N VAL A 654 -31.25 -29.38 11.71
CA VAL A 654 -31.19 -28.63 12.97
C VAL A 654 -32.21 -29.20 13.94
N ASP A 655 -31.75 -29.56 15.14
CA ASP A 655 -32.59 -30.13 16.20
C ASP A 655 -32.36 -29.41 17.53
N SER A 656 -33.42 -29.26 18.33
CA SER A 656 -33.36 -28.88 19.74
C SER A 656 -32.55 -27.60 20.02
N ILE A 657 -32.84 -26.52 19.30
CA ILE A 657 -32.15 -25.22 19.50
C ILE A 657 -33.14 -24.07 19.71
N ARG A 658 -32.74 -23.13 20.56
CA ARG A 658 -33.38 -21.83 20.70
C ARG A 658 -32.53 -20.74 20.06
N ILE A 659 -33.10 -19.99 19.13
CA ILE A 659 -32.50 -18.79 18.53
C ILE A 659 -33.08 -17.55 19.19
N ALA A 660 -32.22 -16.67 19.66
CA ALA A 660 -32.56 -15.42 20.32
C ALA A 660 -31.65 -14.27 19.82
N GLY A 661 -31.72 -13.10 20.44
CA GLY A 661 -30.85 -11.96 20.11
C GLY A 661 -31.41 -11.07 19.01
N SER A 662 -30.52 -10.42 18.27
CA SER A 662 -30.90 -9.44 17.24
C SER A 662 -30.16 -9.61 15.93
N MET A 663 -30.83 -9.23 14.84
CA MET A 663 -30.25 -9.07 13.52
C MET A 663 -30.55 -7.65 13.03
N ASN A 664 -29.53 -6.83 12.82
CA ASN A 664 -29.65 -5.43 12.44
C ASN A 664 -29.21 -5.23 11.00
N VAL A 665 -30.18 -5.03 10.12
CA VAL A 665 -29.98 -5.07 8.68
C VAL A 665 -30.62 -3.85 8.01
N ARG A 666 -29.87 -3.26 7.08
CA ARG A 666 -30.18 -2.05 6.35
C ARG A 666 -29.88 -2.23 4.87
N ASN A 667 -30.75 -2.97 4.18
CA ASN A 667 -30.46 -3.46 2.86
C ASN A 667 -30.25 -2.34 1.81
N THR A 668 -29.07 -2.31 1.17
CA THR A 668 -28.72 -1.41 0.07
C THR A 668 -28.61 -2.10 -1.29
N ILE A 669 -28.83 -3.42 -1.35
CA ILE A 669 -28.66 -4.26 -2.53
C ILE A 669 -29.97 -4.92 -2.98
N ASP A 670 -29.95 -5.43 -4.21
CA ASP A 670 -30.98 -6.33 -4.73
C ASP A 670 -30.77 -7.75 -4.16
N GLY A 671 -31.81 -8.33 -3.55
CA GLY A 671 -31.78 -9.71 -3.07
C GLY A 671 -30.98 -9.91 -1.78
N MET A 672 -31.65 -9.77 -0.64
CA MET A 672 -31.11 -10.10 0.67
C MET A 672 -32.04 -11.09 1.39
N ASN A 673 -31.43 -12.12 2.00
CA ASN A 673 -32.12 -13.21 2.67
C ASN A 673 -31.71 -13.24 4.14
N ILE A 674 -32.71 -13.35 5.01
CA ILE A 674 -32.52 -13.27 6.47
C ILE A 674 -33.32 -14.39 7.12
N GLY A 675 -32.66 -15.26 7.89
CA GLY A 675 -33.32 -16.28 8.70
C GLY A 675 -32.48 -16.65 9.92
N GLY A 676 -33.13 -16.87 11.06
CA GLY A 676 -32.40 -17.14 12.32
C GLY A 676 -31.53 -18.40 12.26
N ILE A 677 -31.94 -19.42 11.49
CA ILE A 677 -31.16 -20.62 11.22
C ILE A 677 -30.36 -20.47 9.92
N ALA A 678 -31.03 -20.14 8.82
CA ALA A 678 -30.36 -20.02 7.54
C ALA A 678 -30.97 -18.92 6.67
N ALA A 679 -30.12 -18.28 5.87
CA ALA A 679 -30.61 -17.33 4.88
C ALA A 679 -31.35 -18.05 3.74
N VAL A 680 -30.79 -19.15 3.25
CA VAL A 680 -31.36 -19.97 2.17
C VAL A 680 -31.42 -21.43 2.57
N SER A 681 -32.55 -22.08 2.33
CA SER A 681 -32.65 -23.54 2.26
C SER A 681 -32.63 -23.98 0.80
N GLN A 682 -31.63 -24.77 0.42
CA GLN A 682 -31.44 -25.27 -0.95
C GLN A 682 -31.58 -26.80 -0.97
N GLY A 683 -32.76 -27.31 -1.30
CA GLY A 683 -33.03 -28.75 -1.27
C GLY A 683 -33.55 -29.24 0.09
N SER A 684 -33.08 -30.41 0.53
CA SER A 684 -33.61 -31.08 1.72
C SER A 684 -33.11 -30.47 3.03
N THR A 685 -34.04 -30.07 3.90
CA THR A 685 -33.75 -29.48 5.22
C THR A 685 -34.69 -30.03 6.27
N SER A 686 -34.16 -30.48 7.40
CA SER A 686 -34.95 -30.95 8.54
C SER A 686 -34.78 -30.04 9.75
N LEU A 687 -35.89 -29.48 10.22
CA LEU A 687 -35.98 -28.62 11.39
C LEU A 687 -36.83 -29.31 12.45
N ARG A 688 -36.28 -29.52 13.64
CA ARG A 688 -36.96 -30.20 14.74
C ARG A 688 -36.79 -29.46 16.05
N ASN A 689 -37.89 -29.31 16.80
CA ASN A 689 -37.89 -28.67 18.13
C ASN A 689 -37.22 -27.28 18.15
N ILE A 690 -37.46 -26.46 17.13
CA ILE A 690 -36.86 -25.14 16.98
C ILE A 690 -37.68 -24.10 17.74
N THR A 691 -37.01 -23.29 18.55
CA THR A 691 -37.61 -22.09 19.15
C THR A 691 -36.93 -20.84 18.58
N ALA A 692 -37.63 -20.00 17.83
CA ALA A 692 -37.09 -18.76 17.26
C ALA A 692 -37.75 -17.54 17.92
N GLN A 693 -36.97 -16.75 18.67
CA GLN A 693 -37.45 -15.59 19.44
C GLN A 693 -36.53 -14.37 19.33
N GLN A 694 -35.75 -14.30 18.26
CA GLN A 694 -34.90 -13.16 17.94
C GLN A 694 -35.71 -11.96 17.45
N THR A 695 -35.06 -10.80 17.41
CA THR A 695 -35.58 -9.57 16.81
C THR A 695 -34.86 -9.27 15.51
N VAL A 696 -35.59 -9.04 14.42
CA VAL A 696 -35.04 -8.61 13.13
C VAL A 696 -35.36 -7.14 12.95
N ASN A 697 -34.35 -6.30 13.01
CA ASN A 697 -34.44 -4.88 12.73
C ASN A 697 -34.07 -4.66 11.27
N TYR A 698 -35.08 -4.53 10.42
CA TYR A 698 -34.92 -4.38 8.98
C TYR A 698 -35.29 -2.97 8.53
N GLY A 699 -34.56 -2.44 7.55
CA GLY A 699 -34.98 -1.25 6.85
C GLY A 699 -34.25 -1.05 5.54
N GLU A 700 -34.74 -0.09 4.76
CA GLU A 700 -34.14 0.30 3.47
C GLU A 700 -33.87 1.79 3.45
N PRO A 701 -32.71 2.25 2.94
CA PRO A 701 -32.50 3.65 2.66
C PRO A 701 -33.37 4.11 1.47
N ASP A 702 -33.84 5.35 1.51
CA ASP A 702 -34.67 5.96 0.45
C ASP A 702 -33.78 6.69 -0.58
N PRO A 703 -33.95 6.53 -1.92
CA PRO A 703 -34.72 5.52 -2.66
C PRO A 703 -33.78 4.47 -3.29
N VAL A 704 -33.68 3.27 -2.73
CA VAL A 704 -33.02 2.16 -3.47
C VAL A 704 -33.92 1.77 -4.66
N ASN A 705 -33.43 1.92 -5.89
CA ASN A 705 -34.04 1.27 -7.06
C ASN A 705 -33.86 -0.24 -6.93
N GLY A 706 -34.93 -1.02 -7.06
CA GLY A 706 -34.85 -2.48 -7.03
C GLY A 706 -35.88 -3.10 -7.96
N SER A 707 -35.63 -4.33 -8.40
CA SER A 707 -36.50 -5.08 -9.32
C SER A 707 -37.29 -6.17 -8.60
N GLU A 708 -38.52 -6.46 -9.07
CA GLU A 708 -39.37 -7.56 -8.58
C GLU A 708 -38.67 -8.94 -8.65
N SER A 709 -37.70 -9.11 -9.54
CA SER A 709 -36.96 -10.36 -9.76
C SER A 709 -36.00 -10.75 -8.63
N ASN A 710 -35.59 -9.80 -7.77
CA ASN A 710 -34.64 -10.03 -6.68
C ASN A 710 -35.28 -9.74 -5.31
N GLY A 711 -36.46 -10.33 -5.09
CA GLY A 711 -37.26 -10.16 -3.88
C GLY A 711 -36.45 -10.39 -2.59
N LYS A 712 -36.76 -9.59 -1.58
CA LYS A 712 -36.07 -9.58 -0.28
C LYS A 712 -36.84 -10.48 0.68
N ASN A 713 -36.15 -11.45 1.28
CA ASN A 713 -36.80 -12.54 2.00
C ASN A 713 -36.41 -12.52 3.47
N ILE A 714 -37.40 -12.27 4.33
CA ILE A 714 -37.19 -12.08 5.77
C ILE A 714 -38.02 -13.13 6.51
N GLY A 715 -37.35 -14.14 7.06
CA GLY A 715 -37.95 -15.25 7.77
C GLY A 715 -37.55 -15.34 9.24
N GLY A 716 -38.41 -15.96 10.06
CA GLY A 716 -38.09 -16.22 11.46
C GLY A 716 -37.10 -17.36 11.60
N VAL A 717 -37.19 -18.38 10.76
CA VAL A 717 -36.27 -19.54 10.79
C VAL A 717 -35.38 -19.61 9.55
N ILE A 718 -36.00 -19.60 8.36
CA ILE A 718 -35.31 -19.63 7.07
C ILE A 718 -35.73 -18.40 6.27
N GLY A 719 -34.78 -17.70 5.62
CA GLY A 719 -35.10 -16.56 4.76
C GLY A 719 -35.90 -16.96 3.53
N ILE A 720 -35.36 -17.85 2.70
CA ILE A 720 -36.04 -18.39 1.52
C ILE A 720 -35.82 -19.90 1.34
N ALA A 721 -36.86 -20.59 0.91
CA ALA A 721 -36.80 -21.96 0.41
C ALA A 721 -36.62 -21.94 -1.11
N ASN A 722 -35.42 -22.29 -1.59
CA ASN A 722 -35.13 -22.33 -3.03
C ASN A 722 -35.67 -23.64 -3.63
N ALA A 723 -36.81 -23.55 -4.30
CA ALA A 723 -37.58 -24.67 -4.85
C ALA A 723 -37.00 -25.46 -6.06
N PRO A 724 -36.01 -25.02 -6.85
CA PRO A 724 -35.59 -25.73 -8.07
C PRO A 724 -35.03 -27.14 -7.85
N ASP A 725 -34.56 -27.47 -6.64
CA ASP A 725 -33.69 -28.64 -6.43
C ASP A 725 -34.40 -29.91 -5.90
N ASN A 726 -35.74 -30.01 -6.02
CA ASN A 726 -36.54 -31.19 -5.65
C ASN A 726 -36.39 -31.71 -4.19
N GLY A 727 -35.85 -30.90 -3.27
CA GLY A 727 -35.72 -31.28 -1.86
C GLY A 727 -36.97 -31.01 -1.02
N THR A 728 -37.01 -31.56 0.19
CA THR A 728 -38.14 -31.38 1.14
C THR A 728 -37.69 -30.60 2.37
N ILE A 729 -38.47 -29.58 2.76
CA ILE A 729 -38.31 -28.93 4.07
C ILE A 729 -39.26 -29.61 5.06
N ALA A 730 -38.71 -30.37 6.00
CA ALA A 730 -39.46 -31.06 7.04
C ALA A 730 -39.37 -30.28 8.36
N VAL A 731 -40.51 -29.77 8.84
CA VAL A 731 -40.63 -29.12 10.16
C VAL A 731 -41.40 -30.04 11.10
N THR A 732 -40.74 -30.54 12.15
CA THR A 732 -41.31 -31.57 13.04
C THR A 732 -41.10 -31.25 14.53
N GLY A 733 -41.83 -31.91 15.43
CA GLY A 733 -41.74 -31.67 16.87
C GLY A 733 -42.42 -30.37 17.34
N THR A 734 -42.08 -29.90 18.54
CA THR A 734 -42.68 -28.69 19.13
C THR A 734 -41.85 -27.47 18.74
N ASN A 735 -42.23 -26.83 17.64
CA ASN A 735 -41.58 -25.59 17.19
C ASN A 735 -42.34 -24.37 17.73
N ASN A 736 -41.62 -23.39 18.28
CA ASN A 736 -42.18 -22.14 18.78
C ASN A 736 -41.50 -20.94 18.11
N ILE A 737 -42.17 -20.38 17.10
CA ILE A 737 -41.67 -19.28 16.29
C ILE A 737 -42.41 -18.01 16.71
N SER A 738 -41.69 -17.10 17.36
CA SER A 738 -42.19 -15.80 17.82
C SER A 738 -41.15 -14.70 17.57
N THR A 739 -40.55 -14.70 16.38
CA THR A 739 -39.63 -13.67 15.91
C THR A 739 -40.34 -12.32 15.85
N THR A 740 -39.68 -11.27 16.35
CA THR A 740 -40.18 -9.90 16.24
C THR A 740 -39.54 -9.21 15.04
N PHE A 741 -40.33 -8.74 14.09
CA PHE A 741 -39.85 -7.98 12.93
C PHE A 741 -40.12 -6.49 13.13
N ASN A 742 -39.06 -5.72 13.31
CA ASN A 742 -39.11 -4.26 13.35
C ASN A 742 -38.74 -3.73 11.96
N ILE A 743 -39.75 -3.38 11.17
CA ILE A 743 -39.57 -2.84 9.82
C ILE A 743 -39.60 -1.31 9.90
N SER A 744 -38.57 -0.68 9.34
CA SER A 744 -38.46 0.78 9.22
C SER A 744 -38.29 1.21 7.76
N ASN A 745 -38.84 2.38 7.40
CA ASN A 745 -38.87 2.94 6.03
C ASN A 745 -39.79 2.17 5.06
N ASN A 746 -39.62 2.38 3.74
CA ASN A 746 -40.48 1.85 2.69
C ASN A 746 -40.31 0.34 2.53
N PHE A 747 -41.20 -0.46 3.13
CA PHE A 747 -41.36 -1.88 2.81
C PHE A 747 -42.11 -2.01 1.48
N LYS A 748 -41.52 -2.66 0.48
CA LYS A 748 -42.08 -2.72 -0.87
C LYS A 748 -43.02 -3.91 -1.03
N SER A 749 -43.93 -3.82 -2.00
CA SER A 749 -44.98 -4.84 -2.21
C SER A 749 -44.45 -6.22 -2.63
N TRP A 750 -43.19 -6.31 -3.05
CA TRP A 750 -42.51 -7.56 -3.43
C TRP A 750 -41.56 -8.10 -2.36
N ASP A 751 -41.44 -7.42 -1.21
CA ASP A 751 -40.69 -7.94 -0.06
C ASP A 751 -41.54 -9.00 0.64
N THR A 752 -40.92 -10.13 0.98
CA THR A 752 -41.63 -11.29 1.55
C THR A 752 -41.28 -11.46 3.02
N LEU A 753 -42.31 -11.46 3.87
CA LEU A 753 -42.21 -11.82 5.29
C LEU A 753 -42.71 -13.25 5.48
N GLY A 754 -41.81 -14.13 5.94
CA GLY A 754 -42.10 -15.52 6.30
C GLY A 754 -42.00 -15.73 7.81
N ALA A 755 -42.75 -16.72 8.31
CA ALA A 755 -42.56 -17.25 9.67
C ALA A 755 -41.41 -18.25 9.69
#